data_AF-A0A8J2KAQ6-F1
#
_entry.id   AF-A0A8J2KAQ6-F1
#
_cell.length_a   1.000
_cell.length_b   1.000
_cell.length_c   1.000
_cell.angle_alpha   90.00
_cell.angle_beta   90.00
_cell.angle_gamma   90.00
#
_symmetry.space_group_name_H-M   'P 1'
#
loop_
_entity.id
_entity.type
_entity.pdbx_description
1 polymer ?
#
loop_
_entity_poly.entity_id
_entity_poly.type
_entity_poly.pdbx_seq_one_letter_code
_entity_poly.pdbx_strand_id
1 'polypeptide(L)'
;MGRTYVPVGRKKLLGGMTEVLDFDKRTCSRQGSIGEVDMEGFLRVMNYEDNVRQLDIYYGIVKRQLLRFQSDTTGLFPCLSSDKKVGTVRDSCYCAAAIWTLYQAYRRIDDDRGKSYELGQSTVKCMRGILQSWIRQSHRVELFKQNQCSQHALHCKFDINTGDEIFTDEEYFHLQIDAVSLYLIFLVQMISSGLQIIYTHDEVTFVQNLVYYVERAYRTPDYGMWERGSKYNDGSAEIHASSIGMAKAALEAINGCNLFGDKGSSWSVIYVDIDAHNRNRSIFETLLPRESSSKNTDASLLPTISFPAFGTHDEVLYSKTKDKVVRKLKGEYGFKRFHRDGYKTVLEDPNVRFYKNGQTKDFEYIECEWPIFYLFMIIDGVFKGVSDQVEEYCQLAKNRLTRDAYGDPVVPMYFYVAKEVVEYEKQEPGSQIRHPSPEGTPRNLFLWGQSVYIIAQLLTSGLVHINEIDLIRRYLPSFNRPRRVGRYSAFQGTASDLVVQVVLIAESMRLQAMMATYGIQTQTPHEVEPVQIWPPSQLVKVYEQLGVNKKLNLKGRPSRPIGALGTSKVYRVCGQTVLCYPLIFEVSDFYLSHDMALLIDDIKTELQFVGKYWRLSGRPTMCLLIREEHMRDRKFKEMLDVFAMLKKGHCDGHKVRIGRLQNLLSSSCVEHLDFMNLVDPTDLDISPFTQVVHEYSGYQSLTDVPKAVIFNEPFQDFSHFAFKPTWEIIDAFRLTEGYYGKSQLLGFLCKREGYNFNIDDLSVHEHLIRINRQAGVLRLWATVRHCSSLLQQIVDSISPNITMILVHGKQLTVGVIGKEEVVFDKPMTPAEIRVEMYTKVQPYDTIQAVLQQEIVLYCGKLIATRPDLFNGILKLRMGWILQAIQLYMEIMQDKNERLPIEACSPSDVRRLLQGVLCVNLNSETKSKLSVYQRRKIEGCLCRVPTTFYSRVWHVLKKTPDGIMVAGKMLPREPTLSNMTLSELNFSLEVERMLHNIAEPEYIQIVIELLCVVSTILQRNPELSFKRSLDVDKMINASFKMFQKDLKKDAKLPQSADLKGETNIMNAFFNSPTSTTTGYLARAVVNEILQGDMGVGVANQEEFALSEMCNIT
;
A
#
# COMPACT_ATOMS: atom_id res chain seq x y z
N MET A 1 41.13 42.19 34.95
CA MET A 1 40.79 42.34 36.38
C MET A 1 40.46 40.94 36.90
N GLY A 2 41.44 40.17 37.43
CA GLY A 2 41.93 40.20 38.81
C GLY A 2 40.85 39.61 39.75
N ARG A 3 41.01 38.54 40.53
CA ARG A 3 42.16 37.84 41.10
C ARG A 3 41.70 36.43 41.56
N THR A 4 42.62 35.48 41.56
CA THR A 4 42.64 34.26 42.38
C THR A 4 42.69 34.60 43.88
N TYR A 5 42.06 33.81 44.75
CA TYR A 5 42.60 33.39 46.07
C TYR A 5 41.71 32.28 46.69
N VAL A 6 42.34 31.12 46.92
CA VAL A 6 42.02 30.06 47.90
C VAL A 6 42.65 30.53 49.23
N PRO A 7 42.14 30.32 50.47
CA PRO A 7 42.34 29.01 51.12
C PRO A 7 41.53 28.60 52.39
N VAL A 8 41.80 27.33 52.77
CA VAL A 8 41.73 26.67 54.11
C VAL A 8 40.37 26.25 54.68
N GLY A 9 40.24 24.95 54.93
CA GLY A 9 39.09 24.32 55.60
C GLY A 9 39.21 24.13 57.11
N ARG A 10 38.15 23.55 57.71
CA ARG A 10 38.18 22.78 58.96
C ARG A 10 36.92 21.90 59.10
N LYS A 11 37.14 20.76 59.76
CA LYS A 11 36.26 19.61 60.08
C LYS A 11 35.15 19.88 61.11
N LYS A 12 34.03 19.16 60.99
CA LYS A 12 33.28 18.30 61.98
C LYS A 12 31.76 18.31 61.63
N LEU A 13 31.17 17.21 61.15
CA LEU A 13 30.63 16.00 61.82
C LEU A 13 29.13 16.10 62.21
N LEU A 14 28.42 14.96 62.01
CA LEU A 14 27.00 14.59 62.30
C LEU A 14 26.07 14.71 61.07
N GLY A 15 25.37 13.68 60.56
CA GLY A 15 25.28 12.24 60.86
C GLY A 15 24.14 11.59 60.03
N GLY A 16 24.30 10.30 59.66
CA GLY A 16 23.29 9.27 59.29
C GLY A 16 22.46 9.46 58.01
N MET A 17 22.24 8.50 57.10
CA MET A 17 22.52 7.05 56.97
C MET A 17 22.49 6.74 55.45
N THR A 18 23.46 5.96 54.94
CA THR A 18 23.36 5.27 53.64
C THR A 18 23.94 3.87 53.79
N GLU A 19 23.16 2.86 53.38
CA GLU A 19 23.55 1.45 53.38
C GLU A 19 24.51 1.14 52.21
N VAL A 20 25.76 0.90 52.59
CA VAL A 20 26.62 -0.26 52.30
C VAL A 20 26.42 -0.99 50.96
N LEU A 21 27.29 -0.65 50.00
CA LEU A 21 27.98 -1.63 49.15
C LEU A 21 29.22 -2.07 49.91
N ASP A 22 29.47 -3.37 50.05
CA ASP A 22 30.81 -3.84 50.40
C ASP A 22 31.26 -4.99 49.50
N PHE A 23 32.48 -4.79 49.00
CA PHE A 23 33.31 -5.76 48.30
C PHE A 23 33.96 -6.63 49.35
N ASP A 24 33.99 -7.96 49.16
CA ASP A 24 34.99 -8.75 49.90
C ASP A 24 35.73 -9.80 49.08
N LYS A 25 36.92 -10.06 49.60
CA LYS A 25 38.15 -10.45 48.93
C LYS A 25 38.24 -11.92 48.55
N ARG A 26 39.08 -12.13 47.53
CA ARG A 26 39.79 -13.39 47.25
C ARG A 26 40.58 -13.87 48.48
N THR A 27 40.30 -15.09 48.93
CA THR A 27 41.26 -15.95 49.62
C THR A 27 41.32 -17.29 48.92
N CYS A 28 42.55 -17.67 48.55
CA CYS A 28 42.89 -18.96 47.98
C CYS A 28 42.74 -20.05 49.04
N SER A 29 41.88 -21.05 48.80
CA SER A 29 42.02 -22.37 49.41
C SER A 29 41.77 -23.43 48.34
N ARG A 30 42.81 -24.19 48.01
CA ARG A 30 42.73 -25.44 47.29
C ARG A 30 42.38 -26.53 48.31
N GLN A 31 41.21 -27.12 48.19
CA GLN A 31 40.95 -28.53 48.56
C GLN A 31 39.72 -28.98 47.76
N GLY A 32 39.92 -29.95 46.88
CA GLY A 32 38.89 -30.44 45.96
C GLY A 32 37.80 -31.21 46.69
N SER A 33 36.56 -30.97 46.29
CA SER A 33 35.47 -31.92 46.45
C SER A 33 35.04 -32.35 45.04
N ILE A 34 35.24 -33.63 44.75
CA ILE A 34 34.81 -34.32 43.54
C ILE A 34 33.26 -34.33 43.42
N GLY A 35 32.50 -33.86 44.42
CA GLY A 35 31.03 -33.91 44.46
C GLY A 35 30.25 -32.73 43.86
N GLU A 36 30.83 -31.53 43.68
CA GLU A 36 30.08 -30.38 43.11
C GLU A 36 30.05 -30.39 41.57
N VAL A 37 31.11 -30.89 40.94
CA VAL A 37 31.16 -31.12 39.48
C VAL A 37 30.18 -32.25 39.09
N ASP A 38 29.93 -33.19 40.00
CA ASP A 38 28.99 -34.29 39.80
C ASP A 38 27.54 -33.82 39.91
N MET A 39 27.19 -32.89 40.83
CA MET A 39 25.82 -32.34 40.95
C MET A 39 25.40 -31.47 39.76
N GLU A 40 26.29 -30.64 39.21
CA GLU A 40 25.99 -29.84 38.01
C GLU A 40 25.93 -30.71 36.75
N GLY A 41 26.77 -31.76 36.69
CA GLY A 41 26.68 -32.82 35.69
C GLY A 41 25.37 -33.60 35.79
N PHE A 42 24.97 -34.04 36.99
CA PHE A 42 23.71 -34.74 37.26
C PHE A 42 22.50 -33.86 36.96
N LEU A 43 22.49 -32.58 37.32
CA LEU A 43 21.39 -31.65 36.99
C LEU A 43 21.29 -31.42 35.47
N ARG A 44 22.42 -31.36 34.74
CA ARG A 44 22.43 -31.30 33.27
C ARG A 44 21.96 -32.60 32.64
N VAL A 45 22.34 -33.75 33.19
CA VAL A 45 21.92 -35.09 32.72
C VAL A 45 20.44 -35.34 33.04
N MET A 46 19.94 -34.96 34.22
CA MET A 46 18.52 -35.05 34.57
C MET A 46 17.67 -34.10 33.73
N ASN A 47 18.09 -32.84 33.55
CA ASN A 47 17.43 -31.92 32.62
C ASN A 47 17.47 -32.43 31.18
N TYR A 48 18.55 -33.10 30.77
CA TYR A 48 18.65 -33.72 29.44
C TYR A 48 17.66 -34.89 29.29
N GLU A 49 17.64 -35.83 30.23
CA GLU A 49 16.70 -36.95 30.21
C GLU A 49 15.24 -36.51 30.26
N ASP A 50 14.93 -35.50 31.09
CA ASP A 50 13.58 -34.94 31.18
C ASP A 50 13.17 -34.19 29.91
N ASN A 51 14.08 -33.43 29.30
CA ASN A 51 13.85 -32.80 27.99
C ASN A 51 13.60 -33.85 26.89
N VAL A 52 14.40 -34.92 26.85
CA VAL A 52 14.21 -36.03 25.90
C VAL A 52 12.86 -36.70 26.12
N ARG A 53 12.47 -36.98 27.38
CA ARG A 53 11.14 -37.54 27.71
C ARG A 53 10.00 -36.63 27.25
N GLN A 54 10.11 -35.32 27.47
CA GLN A 54 9.10 -34.37 26.99
C GLN A 54 9.03 -34.33 25.46
N LEU A 55 10.16 -34.33 24.77
CA LEU A 55 10.22 -34.37 23.31
C LEU A 55 9.65 -35.68 22.75
N ASP A 56 9.81 -36.80 23.45
CA ASP A 56 9.25 -38.10 23.07
C ASP A 56 7.73 -38.10 23.14
N ILE A 57 7.14 -37.39 24.11
CA ILE A 57 5.68 -37.17 24.18
C ILE A 57 5.21 -36.41 22.94
N TYR A 58 5.83 -35.27 22.62
CA TYR A 58 5.46 -34.47 21.45
C TYR A 58 5.70 -35.22 20.13
N TYR A 59 6.74 -36.03 20.04
CA TYR A 59 6.98 -36.91 18.91
C TYR A 59 5.86 -37.95 18.74
N GLY A 60 5.39 -38.55 19.83
CA GLY A 60 4.22 -39.42 19.83
C GLY A 60 2.96 -38.71 19.32
N ILE A 61 2.71 -37.48 19.79
CA ILE A 61 1.59 -36.65 19.33
C ILE A 61 1.70 -36.36 17.83
N VAL A 62 2.84 -35.86 17.36
CA VAL A 62 3.09 -35.56 15.94
C VAL A 62 2.91 -36.80 15.07
N LYS A 63 3.38 -37.97 15.51
CA LYS A 63 3.19 -39.24 14.81
C LYS A 63 1.71 -39.61 14.67
N ARG A 64 0.95 -39.55 15.77
CA ARG A 64 -0.46 -39.97 15.81
C ARG A 64 -1.39 -38.99 15.12
N GLN A 65 -1.14 -37.69 15.28
CA GLN A 65 -2.07 -36.62 14.89
C GLN A 65 -1.69 -35.88 13.60
N LEU A 66 -0.41 -35.87 13.18
CA LEU A 66 0.04 -35.23 11.94
C LEU A 66 0.58 -36.24 10.92
N LEU A 67 1.73 -36.87 11.20
CA LEU A 67 2.47 -37.69 10.22
C LEU A 67 1.65 -38.84 9.64
N ARG A 68 0.75 -39.43 10.43
CA ARG A 68 -0.18 -40.46 9.95
C ARG A 68 -1.06 -40.02 8.77
N PHE A 69 -1.32 -38.71 8.64
CA PHE A 69 -2.15 -38.13 7.57
C PHE A 69 -1.31 -37.47 6.48
N GLN A 70 0.02 -37.57 6.55
CA GLN A 70 0.89 -37.14 5.47
C GLN A 70 0.77 -38.10 4.29
N SER A 71 0.62 -37.57 3.07
CA SER A 71 0.62 -38.41 1.87
C SER A 71 1.95 -39.14 1.65
N ASP A 72 1.86 -40.42 1.29
CA ASP A 72 3.00 -41.28 1.00
C ASP A 72 3.72 -40.90 -0.31
N THR A 73 3.01 -40.26 -1.24
CA THR A 73 3.57 -39.87 -2.55
C THR A 73 4.03 -38.43 -2.56
N THR A 74 3.13 -37.50 -2.26
CA THR A 74 3.38 -36.06 -2.39
C THR A 74 3.92 -35.45 -1.09
N GLY A 75 3.62 -36.02 0.06
CA GLY A 75 3.91 -35.41 1.36
C GLY A 75 2.94 -34.28 1.76
N LEU A 76 1.89 -34.02 0.97
CA LEU A 76 0.85 -33.04 1.28
C LEU A 76 -0.02 -33.50 2.46
N PHE A 77 -0.68 -32.53 3.10
CA PHE A 77 -1.65 -32.75 4.18
C PHE A 77 -3.03 -32.21 3.79
N PRO A 78 -4.11 -32.85 4.25
CA PRO A 78 -5.45 -32.30 4.14
C PRO A 78 -5.70 -31.25 5.22
N CYS A 79 -6.75 -30.43 5.04
CA CYS A 79 -7.21 -29.52 6.09
C CYS A 79 -7.79 -30.28 7.30
N LEU A 80 -8.55 -31.35 7.01
CA LEU A 80 -9.20 -32.22 7.98
C LEU A 80 -8.68 -33.65 7.83
N SER A 81 -8.45 -34.35 8.93
CA SER A 81 -7.89 -35.72 8.88
C SER A 81 -8.82 -36.76 8.24
N SER A 82 -10.12 -36.45 8.07
CA SER A 82 -11.06 -37.30 7.34
C SER A 82 -10.93 -37.21 5.82
N ASP A 83 -10.35 -36.13 5.29
CA ASP A 83 -10.19 -35.93 3.85
C ASP A 83 -8.97 -36.71 3.34
N LYS A 84 -9.20 -37.53 2.31
CA LYS A 84 -8.19 -38.40 1.70
C LYS A 84 -7.88 -38.03 0.25
N LYS A 85 -8.52 -36.97 -0.26
CA LYS A 85 -8.42 -36.56 -1.67
C LYS A 85 -7.78 -35.20 -1.80
N VAL A 86 -8.14 -34.23 -0.95
CA VAL A 86 -7.71 -32.83 -1.13
C VAL A 86 -6.57 -32.48 -0.17
N GLY A 87 -5.42 -32.12 -0.74
CA GLY A 87 -4.34 -31.47 -0.02
C GLY A 87 -4.41 -29.94 -0.17
N THR A 88 -4.14 -29.20 0.89
CA THR A 88 -4.15 -27.72 0.89
C THR A 88 -2.77 -27.16 1.19
N VAL A 89 -2.34 -26.14 0.45
CA VAL A 89 -0.98 -25.57 0.59
C VAL A 89 -0.78 -24.93 1.97
N ARG A 90 -1.74 -24.13 2.45
CA ARG A 90 -1.63 -23.42 3.73
C ARG A 90 -1.50 -24.38 4.90
N ASP A 91 -2.42 -25.33 5.04
CA ASP A 91 -2.41 -26.31 6.12
C ASP A 91 -1.16 -27.20 6.03
N SER A 92 -0.75 -27.61 4.82
CA SER A 92 0.49 -28.36 4.60
C SER A 92 1.73 -27.58 5.07
N CYS A 93 1.81 -26.27 4.81
CA CYS A 93 2.91 -25.43 5.31
C CYS A 93 2.96 -25.38 6.83
N TYR A 94 1.82 -25.24 7.51
CA TYR A 94 1.77 -25.25 8.97
C TYR A 94 2.09 -26.62 9.57
N CYS A 95 1.61 -27.72 8.95
CA CYS A 95 1.97 -29.09 9.34
C CYS A 95 3.48 -29.30 9.23
N ALA A 96 4.08 -28.91 8.09
CA ALA A 96 5.51 -28.97 7.88
C ALA A 96 6.28 -28.12 8.90
N ALA A 97 5.76 -26.93 9.26
CA ALA A 97 6.36 -26.05 10.26
C ALA A 97 6.32 -26.65 11.69
N ALA A 98 5.25 -27.34 12.07
CA ALA A 98 5.15 -28.01 13.36
C ALA A 98 6.14 -29.19 13.46
N ILE A 99 6.20 -30.03 12.42
CA ILE A 99 7.16 -31.14 12.31
C ILE A 99 8.60 -30.61 12.33
N TRP A 100 8.86 -29.51 11.60
CA TRP A 100 10.16 -28.85 11.57
C TRP A 100 10.56 -28.24 12.91
N THR A 101 9.61 -27.66 13.66
CA THR A 101 9.86 -27.11 15.00
C THR A 101 10.30 -28.22 15.96
N LEU A 102 9.66 -29.39 15.89
CA LEU A 102 10.08 -30.55 16.67
C LEU A 102 11.45 -31.08 16.22
N TYR A 103 11.72 -31.10 14.90
CA TYR A 103 13.05 -31.42 14.36
C TYR A 103 14.14 -30.51 14.95
N GLN A 104 13.90 -29.19 15.02
CA GLN A 104 14.85 -28.25 15.60
C GLN A 104 15.08 -28.51 17.09
N ALA A 105 14.03 -28.88 17.83
CA ALA A 105 14.13 -29.27 19.23
C ALA A 105 15.04 -30.50 19.43
N TYR A 106 14.86 -31.56 18.63
CA TYR A 106 15.72 -32.74 18.66
C TYR A 106 17.15 -32.44 18.22
N ARG A 107 17.33 -31.57 17.24
CA ARG A 107 18.65 -31.17 16.76
C ARG A 107 19.44 -30.41 17.83
N ARG A 108 18.76 -29.62 18.67
CA ARG A 108 19.39 -28.87 19.78
C ARG A 108 20.02 -29.80 20.82
N ILE A 109 19.40 -30.95 21.09
CA ILE A 109 19.86 -31.93 22.08
C ILE A 109 20.81 -32.99 21.52
N ASP A 110 21.12 -32.93 20.21
CA ASP A 110 22.01 -33.87 19.52
C ASP A 110 21.62 -35.36 19.70
N ASP A 111 20.33 -35.65 19.90
CA ASP A 111 19.80 -37.01 20.07
C ASP A 111 19.39 -37.61 18.72
N ASP A 112 20.32 -38.32 18.07
CA ASP A 112 20.13 -38.91 16.74
C ASP A 112 19.69 -40.37 16.78
N ARG A 113 18.69 -40.70 17.62
CA ARG A 113 17.94 -41.98 17.51
C ARG A 113 17.18 -42.12 16.16
N GLY A 114 17.59 -41.40 15.11
CA GLY A 114 16.95 -41.31 13.79
C GLY A 114 15.69 -40.43 13.75
N LYS A 115 15.18 -39.97 14.90
CA LYS A 115 13.93 -39.18 14.98
C LYS A 115 14.08 -37.81 14.30
N SER A 116 15.19 -37.13 14.55
CA SER A 116 15.48 -35.83 13.91
C SER A 116 15.53 -35.99 12.39
N TYR A 117 16.24 -37.01 11.89
CA TYR A 117 16.34 -37.29 10.47
C TYR A 117 14.97 -37.58 9.85
N GLU A 118 14.15 -38.42 10.49
CA GLU A 118 12.80 -38.71 10.01
C GLU A 118 11.93 -37.44 9.91
N LEU A 119 11.88 -36.64 10.98
CA LEU A 119 11.10 -35.41 11.00
C LEU A 119 11.56 -34.44 9.90
N GLY A 120 12.89 -34.29 9.74
CA GLY A 120 13.49 -33.48 8.68
C GLY A 120 13.08 -33.97 7.28
N GLN A 121 13.15 -35.27 7.01
CA GLN A 121 12.75 -35.84 5.72
C GLN A 121 11.25 -35.69 5.46
N SER A 122 10.40 -35.83 6.48
CA SER A 122 8.95 -35.59 6.36
C SER A 122 8.66 -34.12 6.00
N THR A 123 9.31 -33.16 6.65
CA THR A 123 9.22 -31.74 6.30
C THR A 123 9.66 -31.49 4.86
N VAL A 124 10.83 -32.02 4.46
CA VAL A 124 11.36 -31.87 3.09
C VAL A 124 10.38 -32.44 2.07
N LYS A 125 9.84 -33.64 2.32
CA LYS A 125 8.85 -34.28 1.45
C LYS A 125 7.64 -33.39 1.21
N CYS A 126 7.07 -32.83 2.27
CA CYS A 126 5.91 -31.92 2.18
C CYS A 126 6.21 -30.68 1.33
N MET A 127 7.30 -29.97 1.66
CA MET A 127 7.67 -28.73 0.96
C MET A 127 8.03 -28.96 -0.50
N ARG A 128 8.62 -30.13 -0.81
CA ARG A 128 8.87 -30.56 -2.19
C ARG A 128 7.60 -30.95 -2.92
N GLY A 129 6.65 -31.61 -2.27
CA GLY A 129 5.34 -31.92 -2.83
C GLY A 129 4.63 -30.68 -3.38
N ILE A 130 4.55 -29.63 -2.55
CA ILE A 130 3.97 -28.34 -2.94
C ILE A 130 4.72 -27.75 -4.16
N LEU A 131 6.06 -27.75 -4.11
CA LEU A 131 6.88 -27.24 -5.21
C LEU A 131 6.64 -27.98 -6.52
N GLN A 132 6.59 -29.31 -6.48
CA GLN A 132 6.39 -30.14 -7.66
C GLN A 132 5.00 -29.94 -8.27
N SER A 133 3.97 -29.83 -7.43
CA SER A 133 2.61 -29.47 -7.88
C SER A 133 2.59 -28.10 -8.59
N TRP A 134 3.29 -27.09 -8.06
CA TRP A 134 3.37 -25.78 -8.70
C TRP A 134 4.26 -25.74 -9.95
N ILE A 135 5.35 -26.51 -10.02
CA ILE A 135 6.20 -26.58 -11.20
C ILE A 135 5.41 -27.10 -12.41
N ARG A 136 4.48 -28.05 -12.21
CA ARG A 136 3.55 -28.51 -13.26
C ARG A 136 2.66 -27.38 -13.79
N GLN A 137 2.48 -26.31 -13.01
CA GLN A 137 1.70 -25.12 -13.34
C GLN A 137 2.55 -23.92 -13.81
N SER A 138 3.80 -24.13 -14.25
CA SER A 138 4.71 -23.03 -14.63
C SER A 138 4.14 -22.06 -15.67
N HIS A 139 3.36 -22.56 -16.63
CA HIS A 139 2.70 -21.75 -17.64
C HIS A 139 1.74 -20.70 -17.04
N ARG A 140 1.09 -21.01 -15.92
CA ARG A 140 0.19 -20.09 -15.20
C ARG A 140 0.96 -18.94 -14.58
N VAL A 141 2.12 -19.24 -13.99
CA VAL A 141 3.02 -18.22 -13.41
C VAL A 141 3.47 -17.22 -14.48
N GLU A 142 3.81 -17.71 -15.68
CA GLU A 142 4.19 -16.84 -16.80
C GLU A 142 3.07 -15.88 -17.21
N LEU A 143 1.84 -16.39 -17.36
CA LEU A 143 0.66 -15.58 -17.69
C LEU A 143 0.29 -14.60 -16.55
N PHE A 144 0.41 -15.04 -15.30
CA PHE A 144 0.07 -14.21 -14.14
C PHE A 144 1.00 -13.01 -13.99
N LYS A 145 2.30 -13.14 -14.32
CA LYS A 145 3.26 -12.01 -14.28
C LYS A 145 2.83 -10.82 -15.15
N GLN A 146 2.04 -11.07 -16.20
CA GLN A 146 1.53 -10.07 -17.14
C GLN A 146 0.14 -9.57 -16.73
N ASN A 147 -0.80 -10.49 -16.47
CA ASN A 147 -2.23 -10.17 -16.35
C ASN A 147 -2.71 -10.01 -14.89
N GLN A 148 -2.06 -10.68 -13.93
CA GLN A 148 -2.39 -10.63 -12.50
C GLN A 148 -3.86 -10.91 -12.16
N CYS A 149 -4.49 -11.86 -12.87
CA CYS A 149 -5.90 -12.20 -12.72
C CYS A 149 -6.08 -13.59 -12.08
N SER A 150 -7.29 -13.86 -11.57
CA SER A 150 -7.64 -15.13 -10.92
C SER A 150 -7.51 -16.34 -11.84
N GLN A 151 -7.83 -16.20 -13.13
CA GLN A 151 -7.74 -17.26 -14.15
C GLN A 151 -6.32 -17.79 -14.37
N HIS A 152 -5.31 -17.02 -14.00
CA HIS A 152 -3.91 -17.43 -14.14
C HIS A 152 -3.23 -17.64 -12.79
N ALA A 153 -3.98 -17.65 -11.70
CA ALA A 153 -3.44 -17.87 -10.37
C ALA A 153 -2.89 -19.29 -10.21
N LEU A 154 -1.93 -19.47 -9.31
CA LEU A 154 -1.49 -20.80 -8.90
C LEU A 154 -2.57 -21.46 -8.05
N HIS A 155 -2.74 -22.77 -8.22
CA HIS A 155 -3.68 -23.51 -7.39
C HIS A 155 -3.14 -23.68 -5.97
N CYS A 156 -4.04 -23.52 -4.99
CA CYS A 156 -3.76 -23.76 -3.57
C CYS A 156 -4.31 -25.10 -3.04
N LYS A 157 -5.03 -25.87 -3.87
CA LYS A 157 -5.61 -27.17 -3.53
C LYS A 157 -5.26 -28.17 -4.62
N PHE A 158 -4.78 -29.34 -4.22
CA PHE A 158 -4.29 -30.40 -5.11
C PHE A 158 -4.86 -31.75 -4.70
N ASP A 159 -4.84 -32.71 -5.63
CA ASP A 159 -5.02 -34.11 -5.25
C ASP A 159 -3.85 -34.55 -4.36
N ILE A 160 -4.17 -35.10 -3.18
CA ILE A 160 -3.18 -35.42 -2.16
C ILE A 160 -2.25 -36.55 -2.60
N ASN A 161 -2.68 -37.43 -3.52
CA ASN A 161 -1.92 -38.60 -3.93
C ASN A 161 -1.15 -38.35 -5.23
N THR A 162 -1.70 -37.60 -6.17
CA THR A 162 -1.02 -37.34 -7.45
C THR A 162 -0.31 -35.99 -7.50
N GLY A 163 -0.77 -35.01 -6.71
CA GLY A 163 -0.32 -33.63 -6.74
C GLY A 163 -0.87 -32.83 -7.92
N ASP A 164 -1.89 -33.35 -8.62
CA ASP A 164 -2.50 -32.72 -9.79
C ASP A 164 -3.61 -31.73 -9.40
N GLU A 165 -4.03 -30.93 -10.38
CA GLU A 165 -5.16 -30.01 -10.27
C GLU A 165 -6.45 -30.80 -10.02
N ILE A 166 -7.23 -30.38 -9.02
CA ILE A 166 -8.47 -31.07 -8.63
C ILE A 166 -9.72 -30.22 -8.86
N PHE A 167 -9.62 -28.90 -8.72
CA PHE A 167 -10.71 -27.95 -8.95
C PHE A 167 -10.36 -27.07 -10.13
N THR A 168 -11.36 -26.73 -10.91
CA THR A 168 -11.26 -25.68 -11.93
C THR A 168 -11.30 -24.29 -11.29
N ASP A 169 -10.85 -23.27 -12.02
CA ASP A 169 -10.87 -21.88 -11.55
C ASP A 169 -12.29 -21.34 -11.30
N GLU A 170 -13.29 -21.93 -11.96
CA GLU A 170 -14.69 -21.62 -11.72
C GLU A 170 -15.17 -22.25 -10.42
N GLU A 171 -14.78 -23.48 -10.10
CA GLU A 171 -15.18 -24.21 -8.90
C GLU A 171 -14.52 -23.68 -7.63
N TYR A 172 -13.30 -23.15 -7.73
CA TYR A 172 -12.55 -22.73 -6.55
C TYR A 172 -11.68 -21.48 -6.75
N PHE A 173 -11.66 -20.64 -5.73
CA PHE A 173 -10.90 -19.38 -5.71
C PHE A 173 -9.44 -19.59 -5.32
N HIS A 174 -8.64 -19.94 -6.33
CA HIS A 174 -7.22 -20.26 -6.17
C HIS A 174 -6.29 -19.06 -5.93
N LEU A 175 -6.70 -17.85 -6.31
CA LEU A 175 -5.88 -16.63 -6.13
C LEU A 175 -5.76 -16.27 -4.64
N GLN A 176 -4.71 -16.77 -4.00
CA GLN A 176 -4.37 -16.56 -2.59
C GLN A 176 -2.87 -16.25 -2.47
N ILE A 177 -2.55 -14.96 -2.37
CA ILE A 177 -1.16 -14.51 -2.33
C ILE A 177 -0.50 -14.85 -0.98
N ASP A 178 -1.30 -14.86 0.09
CA ASP A 178 -0.87 -15.25 1.43
C ASP A 178 -0.30 -16.68 1.47
N ALA A 179 -0.92 -17.63 0.78
CA ALA A 179 -0.48 -19.03 0.76
C ALA A 179 0.89 -19.22 0.10
N VAL A 180 1.11 -18.59 -1.06
CA VAL A 180 2.41 -18.60 -1.75
C VAL A 180 3.48 -17.91 -0.90
N SER A 181 3.11 -16.80 -0.26
CA SER A 181 4.01 -16.03 0.61
C SER A 181 4.41 -16.82 1.86
N LEU A 182 3.46 -17.53 2.48
CA LEU A 182 3.70 -18.41 3.62
C LEU A 182 4.69 -19.54 3.27
N TYR A 183 4.54 -20.14 2.09
CA TYR A 183 5.49 -21.14 1.58
C TYR A 183 6.90 -20.57 1.48
N LEU A 184 7.07 -19.40 0.85
CA LEU A 184 8.39 -18.77 0.71
C LEU A 184 9.01 -18.41 2.08
N ILE A 185 8.19 -17.95 3.03
CA ILE A 185 8.61 -17.68 4.40
C ILE A 185 9.21 -18.93 5.06
N PHE A 186 8.48 -20.05 5.04
CA PHE A 186 8.95 -21.28 5.68
C PHE A 186 10.07 -21.96 4.91
N LEU A 187 10.06 -21.88 3.57
CA LEU A 187 11.15 -22.38 2.72
C LEU A 187 12.49 -21.79 3.16
N VAL A 188 12.57 -20.47 3.34
CA VAL A 188 13.79 -19.79 3.77
C VAL A 188 14.22 -20.21 5.18
N GLN A 189 13.29 -20.33 6.11
CA GLN A 189 13.58 -20.74 7.49
C GLN A 189 14.11 -22.18 7.54
N MET A 190 13.45 -23.10 6.83
CA MET A 190 13.82 -24.51 6.78
C MET A 190 15.17 -24.72 6.07
N ILE A 191 15.44 -24.03 4.96
CA ILE A 191 16.76 -24.06 4.30
C ILE A 191 17.84 -23.44 5.20
N SER A 192 17.55 -22.34 5.89
CA SER A 192 18.47 -21.74 6.85
C SER A 192 18.76 -22.66 8.04
N SER A 193 17.87 -23.60 8.36
CA SER A 193 18.14 -24.66 9.33
C SER A 193 19.00 -25.79 8.77
N GLY A 194 19.37 -25.79 7.49
CA GLY A 194 20.20 -26.82 6.87
C GLY A 194 19.42 -27.97 6.21
N LEU A 195 18.09 -27.89 6.15
CA LEU A 195 17.30 -28.83 5.34
C LEU A 195 17.48 -28.55 3.86
N GLN A 196 17.71 -29.59 3.07
CA GLN A 196 17.84 -29.51 1.62
C GLN A 196 16.47 -29.72 0.97
N ILE A 197 15.81 -28.64 0.55
CA ILE A 197 14.49 -28.69 -0.09
C ILE A 197 14.59 -28.55 -1.61
N ILE A 198 15.51 -27.70 -2.09
CA ILE A 198 15.72 -27.42 -3.52
C ILE A 198 16.94 -28.21 -4.01
N TYR A 199 16.82 -28.88 -5.15
CA TYR A 199 17.83 -29.81 -5.69
C TYR A 199 18.37 -29.40 -7.05
N THR A 200 17.59 -28.71 -7.87
CA THR A 200 18.00 -28.37 -9.24
C THR A 200 17.98 -26.87 -9.49
N HIS A 201 18.75 -26.43 -10.49
CA HIS A 201 18.71 -25.03 -10.91
C HIS A 201 17.35 -24.66 -11.53
N ASP A 202 16.68 -25.61 -12.18
CA ASP A 202 15.32 -25.39 -12.71
C ASP A 202 14.34 -25.02 -11.58
N GLU A 203 14.41 -25.71 -10.43
CA GLU A 203 13.64 -25.39 -9.23
C GLU A 203 14.01 -24.00 -8.67
N VAL A 204 15.30 -23.62 -8.65
CA VAL A 204 15.73 -22.25 -8.26
C VAL A 204 15.07 -21.19 -9.14
N THR A 205 15.11 -21.36 -10.46
CA THR A 205 14.51 -20.40 -11.40
C THR A 205 12.99 -20.34 -11.24
N PHE A 206 12.33 -21.45 -10.91
CA PHE A 206 10.90 -21.46 -10.60
C PHE A 206 10.60 -20.64 -9.35
N VAL A 207 11.35 -20.83 -8.26
CA VAL A 207 11.20 -20.03 -7.02
C VAL A 207 11.47 -18.54 -7.28
N GLN A 208 12.44 -18.20 -8.13
CA GLN A 208 12.65 -16.81 -8.58
C GLN A 208 11.42 -16.23 -9.30
N ASN A 209 10.68 -17.04 -10.06
CA ASN A 209 9.43 -16.61 -10.69
C ASN A 209 8.26 -16.53 -9.69
N LEU A 210 8.25 -17.33 -8.63
CA LEU A 210 7.31 -17.15 -7.50
C LEU A 210 7.52 -15.81 -6.79
N VAL A 211 8.77 -15.31 -6.72
CA VAL A 211 9.03 -13.95 -6.23
C VAL A 211 8.30 -12.92 -7.10
N TYR A 212 8.37 -13.03 -8.43
CA TYR A 212 7.66 -12.12 -9.34
C TYR A 212 6.12 -12.24 -9.27
N TYR A 213 5.63 -13.42 -8.85
CA TYR A 213 4.21 -13.67 -8.59
C TYR A 213 3.73 -12.85 -7.38
N VAL A 214 4.47 -12.85 -6.26
CA VAL A 214 4.09 -12.13 -5.03
C VAL A 214 4.54 -10.66 -4.99
N GLU A 215 5.52 -10.27 -5.80
CA GLU A 215 6.14 -8.93 -5.84
C GLU A 215 5.12 -7.78 -5.92
N ARG A 216 4.00 -7.98 -6.63
CA ARG A 216 2.98 -6.96 -6.89
C ARG A 216 1.71 -7.10 -6.04
N ALA A 217 1.79 -7.81 -4.90
CA ALA A 217 0.65 -8.00 -4.00
C ALA A 217 -0.08 -6.69 -3.62
N TYR A 218 0.65 -5.58 -3.46
CA TYR A 218 0.13 -4.24 -3.15
C TYR A 218 -0.94 -3.71 -4.11
N ARG A 219 -1.07 -4.31 -5.31
CA ARG A 219 -2.04 -3.91 -6.33
C ARG A 219 -2.85 -5.07 -6.92
N THR A 220 -2.72 -6.28 -6.37
CA THR A 220 -3.42 -7.47 -6.88
C THR A 220 -4.49 -7.87 -5.88
N PRO A 221 -5.78 -7.61 -6.15
CA PRO A 221 -6.87 -8.11 -5.34
C PRO A 221 -6.89 -9.64 -5.35
N ASP A 222 -7.05 -10.26 -4.19
CA ASP A 222 -7.11 -11.71 -4.02
C ASP A 222 -8.32 -12.12 -3.16
N TYR A 223 -8.47 -13.43 -2.90
CA TYR A 223 -9.59 -13.94 -2.11
C TYR A 223 -9.31 -13.99 -0.60
N GLY A 224 -8.14 -13.49 -0.18
CA GLY A 224 -7.65 -13.49 1.19
C GLY A 224 -7.51 -14.88 1.82
N MET A 225 -7.11 -14.89 3.09
CA MET A 225 -6.88 -16.12 3.87
C MET A 225 -8.13 -17.02 4.00
N TRP A 226 -9.33 -16.41 3.89
CA TRP A 226 -10.61 -17.08 4.08
C TRP A 226 -11.27 -17.54 2.78
N GLU A 227 -10.60 -17.39 1.63
CA GLU A 227 -11.03 -17.94 0.33
C GLU A 227 -12.36 -17.34 -0.17
N ARG A 228 -12.67 -16.10 0.22
CA ARG A 228 -13.98 -15.45 -0.01
C ARG A 228 -13.90 -14.09 -0.71
N GLY A 229 -12.74 -13.43 -0.69
CA GLY A 229 -12.58 -12.08 -1.23
C GLY A 229 -13.34 -11.07 -0.39
N SER A 230 -14.45 -10.52 -0.88
CA SER A 230 -15.28 -9.58 -0.11
C SER A 230 -15.92 -10.21 1.13
N LYS A 231 -16.35 -9.36 2.08
CA LYS A 231 -17.19 -9.76 3.23
C LYS A 231 -18.53 -10.37 2.79
N TYR A 232 -19.05 -9.94 1.64
CA TYR A 232 -20.35 -10.37 1.14
C TYR A 232 -20.29 -11.74 0.46
N ASN A 233 -19.09 -12.28 0.19
CA ASN A 233 -18.92 -13.56 -0.49
C ASN A 233 -19.76 -13.63 -1.77
N ASP A 234 -19.55 -12.66 -2.65
CA ASP A 234 -20.22 -12.46 -3.95
C ASP A 234 -19.29 -12.81 -5.13
N GLY A 235 -18.11 -13.38 -4.84
CA GLY A 235 -17.08 -13.74 -5.82
C GLY A 235 -16.13 -12.61 -6.20
N SER A 236 -16.28 -11.41 -5.62
CA SER A 236 -15.36 -10.30 -5.83
C SER A 236 -14.10 -10.41 -4.97
N ALA A 237 -12.94 -10.16 -5.58
CA ALA A 237 -11.64 -10.12 -4.91
C ALA A 237 -11.33 -8.71 -4.40
N GLU A 238 -10.61 -8.59 -3.29
CA GLU A 238 -10.26 -7.31 -2.67
C GLU A 238 -8.76 -7.24 -2.31
N ILE A 239 -8.27 -6.03 -2.02
CA ILE A 239 -6.92 -5.88 -1.49
C ILE A 239 -6.95 -6.18 0.01
N HIS A 240 -6.26 -7.26 0.39
CA HIS A 240 -6.18 -7.76 1.76
C HIS A 240 -4.86 -7.36 2.44
N ALA A 241 -4.94 -6.67 3.58
CA ALA A 241 -3.76 -6.31 4.37
C ALA A 241 -3.01 -7.56 4.84
N SER A 242 -3.73 -8.63 5.22
CA SER A 242 -3.15 -9.92 5.57
C SER A 242 -2.27 -10.51 4.45
N SER A 243 -2.77 -10.57 3.21
CA SER A 243 -2.03 -11.05 2.03
C SER A 243 -0.81 -10.20 1.70
N ILE A 244 -0.94 -8.85 1.75
CA ILE A 244 0.18 -7.95 1.46
C ILE A 244 1.27 -8.05 2.54
N GLY A 245 0.88 -8.12 3.82
CA GLY A 245 1.84 -8.25 4.92
C GLY A 245 2.63 -9.54 4.85
N MET A 246 1.98 -10.66 4.49
CA MET A 246 2.62 -11.94 4.21
C MET A 246 3.59 -11.85 3.01
N ALA A 247 3.15 -11.25 1.89
CA ALA A 247 3.99 -11.06 0.71
C ALA A 247 5.22 -10.19 1.00
N LYS A 248 5.03 -9.08 1.73
CA LYS A 248 6.13 -8.23 2.18
C LYS A 248 7.14 -9.04 3.01
N ALA A 249 6.67 -9.84 3.96
CA ALA A 249 7.54 -10.66 4.81
C ALA A 249 8.27 -11.75 4.02
N ALA A 250 7.63 -12.35 3.02
CA ALA A 250 8.25 -13.32 2.11
C ALA A 250 9.36 -12.70 1.26
N LEU A 251 9.10 -11.55 0.65
CA LEU A 251 10.09 -10.77 -0.12
C LEU A 251 11.28 -10.36 0.75
N GLU A 252 11.03 -9.97 1.99
CA GLU A 252 12.08 -9.64 2.95
C GLU A 252 12.92 -10.85 3.35
N ALA A 253 12.30 -12.02 3.50
CA ALA A 253 12.96 -13.27 3.89
C ALA A 253 13.85 -13.83 2.78
N ILE A 254 13.36 -13.85 1.54
CA ILE A 254 13.99 -14.58 0.44
C ILE A 254 15.10 -13.80 -0.26
N ASN A 255 15.14 -12.47 -0.13
CA ASN A 255 16.15 -11.64 -0.78
C ASN A 255 17.57 -12.00 -0.28
N GLY A 256 18.46 -12.35 -1.21
CA GLY A 256 19.83 -12.77 -0.90
C GLY A 256 19.92 -14.17 -0.27
N CYS A 257 18.82 -14.93 -0.24
CA CYS A 257 18.81 -16.31 0.24
C CYS A 257 19.40 -17.25 -0.82
N ASN A 258 20.32 -18.11 -0.41
CA ASN A 258 20.83 -19.20 -1.24
C ASN A 258 19.95 -20.44 -1.05
N LEU A 259 19.25 -20.88 -2.10
CA LEU A 259 18.31 -21.99 -2.00
C LEU A 259 18.97 -23.37 -1.82
N PHE A 260 20.28 -23.49 -2.07
CA PHE A 260 21.04 -24.70 -1.74
C PHE A 260 21.69 -24.63 -0.34
N GLY A 261 21.35 -23.62 0.46
CA GLY A 261 21.93 -23.36 1.77
C GLY A 261 23.38 -22.89 1.67
N ASP A 262 24.15 -23.11 2.74
CA ASP A 262 25.55 -22.64 2.86
C ASP A 262 26.50 -23.26 1.83
N LYS A 263 26.11 -24.39 1.22
CA LYS A 263 26.89 -25.09 0.18
C LYS A 263 26.56 -24.61 -1.23
N GLY A 264 25.62 -23.68 -1.38
CA GLY A 264 25.19 -23.18 -2.68
C GLY A 264 26.18 -22.25 -3.35
N SER A 265 26.08 -22.17 -4.67
CA SER A 265 26.84 -21.25 -5.52
C SER A 265 26.14 -19.89 -5.65
N SER A 266 26.74 -18.97 -6.39
CA SER A 266 26.17 -17.64 -6.64
C SER A 266 24.90 -17.64 -7.51
N TRP A 267 24.70 -18.65 -8.36
CA TRP A 267 23.54 -18.76 -9.25
C TRP A 267 22.29 -19.34 -8.58
N SER A 268 22.40 -19.87 -7.35
CA SER A 268 21.25 -20.33 -6.55
C SER A 268 20.70 -19.28 -5.58
N VAL A 269 21.17 -18.03 -5.71
CA VAL A 269 20.72 -16.89 -4.92
C VAL A 269 19.50 -16.25 -5.55
N ILE A 270 18.51 -15.93 -4.71
CA ILE A 270 17.27 -15.27 -5.13
C ILE A 270 17.37 -13.76 -4.90
N TYR A 271 16.92 -12.98 -5.89
CA TYR A 271 16.91 -11.52 -5.84
C TYR A 271 15.49 -10.98 -5.81
N VAL A 272 15.30 -9.90 -5.05
CA VAL A 272 14.03 -9.20 -4.92
C VAL A 272 14.18 -7.74 -5.31
N ASP A 273 13.16 -7.21 -6.01
CA ASP A 273 13.02 -5.78 -6.22
C ASP A 273 12.64 -5.09 -4.91
N ILE A 274 13.54 -4.23 -4.42
CA ILE A 274 13.39 -3.56 -3.14
C ILE A 274 12.34 -2.46 -3.19
N ASP A 275 12.19 -1.81 -4.34
CA ASP A 275 11.13 -0.83 -4.53
C ASP A 275 9.77 -1.51 -4.46
N ALA A 276 9.63 -2.72 -5.01
CA ALA A 276 8.41 -3.50 -4.86
C ALA A 276 8.16 -3.95 -3.42
N HIS A 277 9.17 -4.43 -2.70
CA HIS A 277 9.06 -4.69 -1.26
C HIS A 277 8.60 -3.43 -0.50
N ASN A 278 9.16 -2.26 -0.79
CA ASN A 278 8.79 -1.02 -0.12
C ASN A 278 7.37 -0.55 -0.46
N ARG A 279 6.88 -0.79 -1.70
CA ARG A 279 5.48 -0.54 -2.07
C ARG A 279 4.53 -1.43 -1.27
N ASN A 280 4.81 -2.74 -1.18
CA ASN A 280 4.02 -3.66 -0.34
C ASN A 280 3.99 -3.19 1.12
N ARG A 281 5.15 -2.81 1.66
CA ARG A 281 5.24 -2.27 3.02
C ARG A 281 4.41 -1.00 3.21
N SER A 282 4.58 -0.01 2.33
CA SER A 282 3.89 1.27 2.44
C SER A 282 2.37 1.09 2.36
N ILE A 283 1.89 0.27 1.43
CA ILE A 283 0.46 -0.04 1.32
C ILE A 283 -0.05 -0.81 2.55
N PHE A 284 0.69 -1.81 3.02
CA PHE A 284 0.34 -2.57 4.22
C PHE A 284 0.23 -1.68 5.46
N GLU A 285 1.25 -0.86 5.74
CA GLU A 285 1.26 0.06 6.89
C GLU A 285 0.15 1.13 6.79
N THR A 286 -0.23 1.56 5.57
CA THR A 286 -1.36 2.47 5.36
C THR A 286 -2.73 1.81 5.55
N LEU A 287 -2.87 0.51 5.22
CA LEU A 287 -4.12 -0.22 5.43
C LEU A 287 -4.40 -0.45 6.91
N LEU A 288 -3.37 -0.78 7.71
CA LEU A 288 -3.55 -1.06 9.13
C LEU A 288 -4.17 0.13 9.90
N PRO A 289 -5.11 -0.12 10.83
CA PRO A 289 -5.55 -1.41 11.36
C PRO A 289 -6.79 -1.99 10.63
N ARG A 290 -7.02 -1.63 9.36
CA ARG A 290 -8.11 -2.16 8.53
C ARG A 290 -7.60 -3.32 7.66
N GLU A 291 -8.45 -4.32 7.44
CA GLU A 291 -8.10 -5.47 6.60
C GLU A 291 -8.33 -5.21 5.10
N SER A 292 -9.53 -4.80 4.71
CA SER A 292 -9.90 -4.54 3.31
C SER A 292 -10.99 -3.47 3.19
N SER A 293 -11.47 -3.19 1.98
CA SER A 293 -12.59 -2.26 1.72
C SER A 293 -13.87 -2.66 2.43
N SER A 294 -14.24 -3.94 2.39
CA SER A 294 -15.44 -4.48 3.03
C SER A 294 -15.20 -4.98 4.46
N LYS A 295 -13.96 -5.36 4.81
CA LYS A 295 -13.60 -5.85 6.15
C LYS A 295 -12.87 -4.79 6.97
N ASN A 296 -13.59 -4.19 7.91
CA ASN A 296 -12.99 -3.20 8.82
C ASN A 296 -11.91 -3.81 9.75
N THR A 297 -12.06 -5.06 10.18
CA THR A 297 -11.09 -5.77 11.02
C THR A 297 -11.20 -7.26 10.74
N ASP A 298 -10.09 -7.99 10.89
CA ASP A 298 -10.01 -9.42 10.62
C ASP A 298 -8.95 -10.08 11.53
N ALA A 299 -9.20 -11.31 11.97
CA ALA A 299 -8.28 -12.06 12.84
C ALA A 299 -7.02 -12.56 12.10
N SER A 300 -7.06 -12.67 10.76
CA SER A 300 -5.88 -12.97 9.91
C SER A 300 -4.77 -11.92 10.02
N LEU A 301 -5.08 -10.73 10.54
CA LEU A 301 -4.08 -9.71 10.87
C LEU A 301 -3.10 -10.19 11.96
N LEU A 302 -3.51 -11.05 12.90
CA LEU A 302 -2.65 -11.57 13.97
C LEU A 302 -1.42 -12.34 13.45
N PRO A 303 -1.57 -13.41 12.63
CA PRO A 303 -0.41 -14.09 12.05
C PRO A 303 0.36 -13.24 11.04
N THR A 304 -0.21 -12.10 10.60
CA THR A 304 0.44 -11.15 9.69
C THR A 304 1.34 -10.16 10.43
N ILE A 305 0.88 -9.58 11.54
CA ILE A 305 1.69 -8.66 12.35
C ILE A 305 2.64 -9.39 13.32
N SER A 306 2.34 -10.65 13.65
CA SER A 306 3.11 -11.53 14.52
C SER A 306 3.65 -12.75 13.76
N PHE A 307 3.99 -13.83 14.47
CA PHE A 307 4.44 -15.08 13.87
C PHE A 307 3.36 -15.66 12.93
N PRO A 308 3.72 -16.07 11.69
CA PRO A 308 5.08 -16.22 11.17
C PRO A 308 5.63 -15.03 10.38
N ALA A 309 4.81 -14.03 10.04
CA ALA A 309 5.18 -13.01 9.06
C ALA A 309 6.01 -11.85 9.64
N PHE A 310 5.61 -11.30 10.79
CA PHE A 310 6.19 -10.07 11.35
C PHE A 310 6.16 -8.91 10.34
N GLY A 311 4.98 -8.67 9.74
CA GLY A 311 4.80 -7.76 8.62
C GLY A 311 5.18 -6.30 8.94
N THR A 312 4.91 -5.84 10.17
CA THR A 312 5.25 -4.48 10.64
C THR A 312 6.20 -4.50 11.83
N HIS A 313 7.10 -3.52 11.85
CA HIS A 313 8.02 -3.24 12.96
C HIS A 313 7.70 -1.92 13.66
N ASP A 314 6.62 -1.25 13.25
CA ASP A 314 6.11 -0.07 13.93
C ASP A 314 5.25 -0.52 15.13
N GLU A 315 5.76 -0.28 16.34
CA GLU A 315 5.10 -0.69 17.58
C GLU A 315 3.73 -0.03 17.77
N VAL A 316 3.55 1.21 17.30
CA VAL A 316 2.27 1.92 17.43
C VAL A 316 1.22 1.29 16.51
N LEU A 317 1.58 1.01 15.26
CA LEU A 317 0.68 0.33 14.32
C LEU A 317 0.38 -1.10 14.76
N TYR A 318 1.39 -1.83 15.26
CA TYR A 318 1.24 -3.18 15.80
C TYR A 318 0.23 -3.19 16.96
N SER A 319 0.43 -2.35 17.98
CA SER A 319 -0.44 -2.32 19.16
C SER A 319 -1.86 -1.89 18.80
N LYS A 320 -2.02 -0.82 18.01
CA LYS A 320 -3.34 -0.37 17.52
C LYS A 320 -4.09 -1.47 16.76
N THR A 321 -3.39 -2.25 15.94
CA THR A 321 -4.00 -3.34 15.17
C THR A 321 -4.41 -4.47 16.09
N LYS A 322 -3.52 -4.92 16.97
CA LYS A 322 -3.79 -5.98 17.95
C LYS A 322 -4.95 -5.62 18.87
N ASP A 323 -4.94 -4.42 19.43
CA ASP A 323 -6.00 -3.92 20.33
C ASP A 323 -7.35 -3.85 19.63
N LYS A 324 -7.36 -3.42 18.35
CA LYS A 324 -8.60 -3.40 17.55
C LYS A 324 -9.13 -4.81 17.31
N VAL A 325 -8.27 -5.77 16.96
CA VAL A 325 -8.65 -7.17 16.77
C VAL A 325 -9.18 -7.77 18.07
N VAL A 326 -8.46 -7.62 19.17
CA VAL A 326 -8.88 -8.12 20.50
C VAL A 326 -10.22 -7.51 20.90
N ARG A 327 -10.36 -6.19 20.86
CA ARG A 327 -11.59 -5.51 21.29
C ARG A 327 -12.82 -5.85 20.44
N LYS A 328 -12.65 -6.13 19.14
CA LYS A 328 -13.76 -6.35 18.20
C LYS A 328 -14.09 -7.82 17.96
N LEU A 329 -13.10 -8.71 18.03
CA LEU A 329 -13.22 -10.10 17.58
C LEU A 329 -13.02 -11.13 18.69
N LYS A 330 -12.40 -10.80 19.84
CA LYS A 330 -12.28 -11.74 20.97
C LYS A 330 -13.65 -12.06 21.54
N GLY A 331 -13.96 -13.35 21.63
CA GLY A 331 -15.08 -13.91 22.38
C GLY A 331 -14.59 -14.83 23.51
N GLU A 332 -15.52 -15.57 24.11
CA GLU A 332 -15.26 -16.45 25.26
C GLU A 332 -14.67 -17.83 24.89
N TYR A 333 -14.83 -18.25 23.64
CA TYR A 333 -14.42 -19.55 23.11
C TYR A 333 -13.30 -19.43 22.07
N GLY A 334 -13.08 -18.24 21.52
CA GLY A 334 -12.04 -17.97 20.54
C GLY A 334 -12.12 -16.55 20.00
N PHE A 335 -11.60 -16.35 18.79
CA PHE A 335 -11.82 -15.10 18.05
C PHE A 335 -12.75 -15.35 16.87
N LYS A 336 -13.66 -14.41 16.59
CA LYS A 336 -14.38 -14.35 15.31
C LYS A 336 -13.40 -14.05 14.19
N ARG A 337 -13.59 -14.60 12.99
CA ARG A 337 -12.69 -14.28 11.85
C ARG A 337 -12.83 -12.82 11.44
N PHE A 338 -14.07 -12.37 11.21
CA PHE A 338 -14.46 -10.97 11.01
C PHE A 338 -15.96 -10.81 11.35
N HIS A 339 -16.45 -9.57 11.46
CA HIS A 339 -17.87 -9.31 11.78
C HIS A 339 -18.81 -9.73 10.64
N ARG A 340 -19.99 -10.26 11.01
CA ARG A 340 -21.01 -10.79 10.09
C ARG A 340 -20.49 -11.90 9.18
N ASP A 341 -19.56 -12.70 9.68
CA ASP A 341 -19.07 -13.88 9.00
C ASP A 341 -20.05 -15.05 9.19
N GLY A 342 -20.64 -15.50 8.09
CA GLY A 342 -21.60 -16.60 8.10
C GLY A 342 -20.97 -17.98 8.07
N TYR A 343 -19.67 -18.09 7.84
CA TYR A 343 -19.04 -19.39 7.61
C TYR A 343 -19.25 -20.35 8.79
N LYS A 344 -19.80 -21.52 8.46
CA LYS A 344 -20.09 -22.62 9.40
C LYS A 344 -21.09 -22.26 10.50
N THR A 345 -21.79 -21.13 10.38
CA THR A 345 -22.93 -20.83 11.24
C THR A 345 -24.11 -21.72 10.88
N VAL A 346 -25.00 -21.99 11.84
CA VAL A 346 -26.19 -22.84 11.62
C VAL A 346 -27.21 -22.28 10.63
N LEU A 347 -27.10 -20.98 10.30
CA LEU A 347 -27.94 -20.30 9.32
C LEU A 347 -27.34 -20.28 7.91
N GLU A 348 -26.06 -20.64 7.75
CA GLU A 348 -25.43 -20.71 6.43
C GLU A 348 -25.91 -21.96 5.69
N ASP A 349 -26.35 -21.78 4.44
CA ASP A 349 -26.65 -22.90 3.55
C ASP A 349 -25.36 -23.39 2.89
N PRO A 350 -24.87 -24.61 3.20
CA PRO A 350 -23.63 -25.12 2.65
C PRO A 350 -23.71 -25.41 1.14
N ASN A 351 -24.93 -25.50 0.57
CA ASN A 351 -25.12 -25.75 -0.86
C ASN A 351 -25.06 -24.48 -1.70
N VAL A 352 -25.06 -23.31 -1.07
CA VAL A 352 -25.07 -22.02 -1.75
C VAL A 352 -23.71 -21.37 -1.59
N ARG A 353 -22.99 -21.24 -2.71
CA ARG A 353 -21.63 -20.68 -2.70
C ARG A 353 -21.60 -19.18 -2.38
N PHE A 354 -22.55 -18.40 -2.91
CA PHE A 354 -22.56 -16.94 -2.79
C PHE A 354 -23.73 -16.47 -1.94
N TYR A 355 -23.49 -15.51 -1.07
CA TYR A 355 -24.57 -14.98 -0.25
C TYR A 355 -25.53 -14.12 -1.08
N LYS A 356 -26.80 -14.16 -0.69
CA LYS A 356 -27.80 -13.23 -1.23
C LYS A 356 -27.58 -11.84 -0.65
N ASN A 357 -27.99 -10.81 -1.38
CA ASN A 357 -27.95 -9.42 -0.90
C ASN A 357 -28.67 -9.32 0.45
N GLY A 358 -27.96 -8.81 1.46
CA GLY A 358 -28.48 -8.60 2.82
C GLY A 358 -28.34 -9.78 3.77
N GLN A 359 -28.03 -10.98 3.27
CA GLN A 359 -27.94 -12.20 4.07
C GLN A 359 -26.84 -12.12 5.16
N THR A 360 -25.78 -11.32 4.95
CA THR A 360 -24.73 -11.16 5.97
C THR A 360 -25.25 -10.62 7.30
N LYS A 361 -26.36 -9.86 7.30
CA LYS A 361 -27.01 -9.39 8.52
C LYS A 361 -27.53 -10.53 9.38
N ASP A 362 -27.95 -11.64 8.77
CA ASP A 362 -28.51 -12.78 9.49
C ASP A 362 -27.47 -13.46 10.39
N PHE A 363 -26.19 -13.30 10.07
CA PHE A 363 -25.05 -13.85 10.80
C PHE A 363 -24.53 -12.92 11.91
N GLU A 364 -25.07 -11.70 12.03
CA GLU A 364 -24.65 -10.76 13.06
C GLU A 364 -24.88 -11.37 14.46
N TYR A 365 -23.86 -11.24 15.32
CA TYR A 365 -23.77 -11.77 16.70
C TYR A 365 -23.60 -13.30 16.83
N ILE A 366 -24.02 -14.08 15.84
CA ILE A 366 -23.90 -15.55 15.88
C ILE A 366 -22.62 -16.10 15.22
N GLU A 367 -21.67 -15.23 14.83
CA GLU A 367 -20.46 -15.63 14.11
C GLU A 367 -19.66 -16.67 14.90
N CYS A 368 -19.11 -17.68 14.22
CA CYS A 368 -18.32 -18.73 14.88
C CYS A 368 -17.03 -18.19 15.52
N GLU A 369 -16.64 -18.76 16.66
CA GLU A 369 -15.43 -18.39 17.38
C GLU A 369 -14.34 -19.45 17.22
N TRP A 370 -13.12 -19.03 16.89
CA TRP A 370 -12.01 -19.90 16.50
C TRP A 370 -10.91 -19.91 17.58
N PRO A 371 -10.67 -21.04 18.27
CA PRO A 371 -9.69 -21.12 19.36
C PRO A 371 -8.24 -21.07 18.88
N ILE A 372 -7.97 -21.32 17.59
CA ILE A 372 -6.61 -21.22 17.01
C ILE A 372 -5.95 -19.85 17.27
N PHE A 373 -6.74 -18.78 17.37
CA PHE A 373 -6.22 -17.44 17.65
C PHE A 373 -5.74 -17.26 19.09
N TYR A 374 -6.24 -18.04 20.05
CA TYR A 374 -5.61 -18.10 21.38
C TYR A 374 -4.18 -18.63 21.27
N LEU A 375 -3.94 -19.62 20.39
CA LEU A 375 -2.60 -20.17 20.16
C LEU A 375 -1.67 -19.14 19.49
N PHE A 376 -2.17 -18.37 18.53
CA PHE A 376 -1.40 -17.25 17.97
C PHE A 376 -1.08 -16.18 19.02
N MET A 377 -2.00 -15.88 19.94
CA MET A 377 -1.76 -14.95 21.05
C MET A 377 -0.74 -15.48 22.07
N ILE A 378 -0.69 -16.80 22.30
CA ILE A 378 0.36 -17.44 23.11
C ILE A 378 1.73 -17.24 22.44
N ILE A 379 1.84 -17.59 21.15
CA ILE A 379 3.09 -17.44 20.39
C ILE A 379 3.54 -15.98 20.38
N ASP A 380 2.62 -15.07 20.12
CA ASP A 380 2.85 -13.63 20.16
C ASP A 380 3.39 -13.15 21.52
N GLY A 381 2.79 -13.63 22.62
CA GLY A 381 3.22 -13.33 23.98
C GLY A 381 4.63 -13.82 24.26
N VAL A 382 4.98 -15.03 23.78
CA VAL A 382 6.35 -15.58 23.89
C VAL A 382 7.36 -14.73 23.13
N PHE A 383 7.06 -14.33 21.88
CA PHE A 383 7.97 -13.47 21.10
C PHE A 383 8.15 -12.07 21.70
N LYS A 384 7.13 -11.53 22.36
CA LYS A 384 7.17 -10.23 23.02
C LYS A 384 7.66 -10.27 24.48
N GLY A 385 7.84 -11.46 25.05
CA GLY A 385 8.22 -11.63 26.45
C GLY A 385 7.15 -11.18 27.44
N VAL A 386 5.86 -11.31 27.09
CA VAL A 386 4.72 -10.89 27.92
C VAL A 386 4.12 -12.13 28.60
N SER A 387 4.62 -12.48 29.79
CA SER A 387 4.20 -13.69 30.52
C SER A 387 2.71 -13.70 30.87
N ASP A 388 2.15 -12.56 31.31
CA ASP A 388 0.74 -12.46 31.71
C ASP A 388 -0.21 -12.83 30.56
N GLN A 389 0.11 -12.39 29.34
CA GLN A 389 -0.64 -12.74 28.13
C GLN A 389 -0.54 -14.25 27.85
N VAL A 390 0.65 -14.82 27.97
CA VAL A 390 0.87 -16.26 27.75
C VAL A 390 0.02 -17.07 28.73
N GLU A 391 0.04 -16.73 30.02
CA GLU A 391 -0.74 -17.40 31.06
C GLU A 391 -2.26 -17.30 30.81
N GLU A 392 -2.76 -16.10 30.52
CA GLU A 392 -4.18 -15.86 30.21
C GLU A 392 -4.65 -16.75 29.07
N TYR A 393 -3.96 -16.69 27.91
CA TYR A 393 -4.39 -17.42 26.72
C TYR A 393 -4.12 -18.93 26.82
N CYS A 394 -3.11 -19.37 27.56
CA CYS A 394 -2.92 -20.79 27.88
C CYS A 394 -4.10 -21.33 28.69
N GLN A 395 -4.57 -20.58 29.69
CA GLN A 395 -5.72 -21.01 30.51
C GLN A 395 -7.03 -21.02 29.70
N LEU A 396 -7.26 -19.99 28.88
CA LEU A 396 -8.41 -19.93 27.97
C LEU A 396 -8.38 -21.10 26.97
N ALA A 397 -7.24 -21.37 26.34
CA ALA A 397 -7.10 -22.47 25.41
C ALA A 397 -7.36 -23.81 26.10
N LYS A 398 -6.74 -24.07 27.27
CA LYS A 398 -6.89 -25.32 28.02
C LYS A 398 -8.35 -25.67 28.34
N ASN A 399 -9.19 -24.67 28.62
CA ASN A 399 -10.62 -24.85 28.89
C ASN A 399 -11.44 -25.23 27.64
N ARG A 400 -10.89 -25.05 26.44
CA ARG A 400 -11.56 -25.30 25.16
C ARG A 400 -11.00 -26.51 24.39
N LEU A 401 -9.87 -27.08 24.82
CA LEU A 401 -9.30 -28.28 24.22
C LEU A 401 -10.07 -29.53 24.65
N THR A 402 -10.20 -30.47 23.71
CA THR A 402 -10.68 -31.83 23.99
C THR A 402 -9.49 -32.80 24.06
N ARG A 403 -9.73 -34.07 24.40
CA ARG A 403 -8.69 -35.10 24.40
C ARG A 403 -9.09 -36.28 23.53
N ASP A 404 -8.12 -36.90 22.87
CA ASP A 404 -8.31 -38.12 22.10
C ASP A 404 -8.23 -39.40 22.97
N ALA A 405 -8.33 -40.56 22.32
CA ALA A 405 -8.28 -41.86 22.98
C ALA A 405 -6.94 -42.17 23.67
N TYR A 406 -5.85 -41.49 23.27
CA TYR A 406 -4.53 -41.61 23.87
C TYR A 406 -4.31 -40.55 24.96
N GLY A 407 -5.31 -39.71 25.24
CA GLY A 407 -5.25 -38.59 26.17
C GLY A 407 -4.57 -37.34 25.60
N ASP A 408 -4.23 -37.33 24.31
CA ASP A 408 -3.56 -36.20 23.68
C ASP A 408 -4.56 -35.05 23.46
N PRO A 409 -4.15 -33.79 23.66
CA PRO A 409 -5.00 -32.63 23.41
C PRO A 409 -5.41 -32.51 21.94
N VAL A 410 -6.64 -32.08 21.71
CA VAL A 410 -7.22 -31.84 20.38
C VAL A 410 -7.88 -30.48 20.35
N VAL A 411 -7.37 -29.61 19.47
CA VAL A 411 -7.94 -28.29 19.17
C VAL A 411 -9.20 -28.41 18.30
N PRO A 412 -10.39 -27.96 18.77
CA PRO A 412 -11.59 -27.81 17.94
C PRO A 412 -11.37 -26.77 16.83
N MET A 413 -12.03 -26.95 15.68
CA MET A 413 -11.89 -25.98 14.58
C MET A 413 -12.56 -24.65 14.92
N TYR A 414 -13.80 -24.69 15.43
CA TYR A 414 -14.57 -23.52 15.84
C TYR A 414 -15.65 -23.87 16.88
N PHE A 415 -16.26 -22.85 17.47
CA PHE A 415 -17.42 -22.95 18.35
C PHE A 415 -18.60 -22.18 17.76
N TYR A 416 -19.78 -22.79 17.74
CA TYR A 416 -20.98 -22.25 17.09
C TYR A 416 -22.20 -22.21 18.03
N VAL A 417 -23.16 -21.36 17.70
CA VAL A 417 -24.44 -21.22 18.41
C VAL A 417 -25.44 -22.20 17.82
N ALA A 418 -26.09 -23.03 18.66
CA ALA A 418 -27.06 -24.01 18.20
C ALA A 418 -28.33 -23.35 17.64
N LYS A 419 -28.99 -24.00 16.68
CA LYS A 419 -30.11 -23.43 15.92
C LYS A 419 -31.28 -23.03 16.81
N GLU A 420 -31.51 -23.78 17.87
CA GLU A 420 -32.61 -23.62 18.81
C GLU A 420 -32.49 -22.35 19.65
N VAL A 421 -31.26 -21.80 19.80
CA VAL A 421 -30.95 -20.66 20.67
C VAL A 421 -30.45 -19.43 19.93
N VAL A 422 -30.44 -19.45 18.59
CA VAL A 422 -30.00 -18.34 17.74
C VAL A 422 -30.75 -17.04 18.05
N GLU A 423 -32.06 -17.09 18.22
CA GLU A 423 -32.87 -15.88 18.45
C GLU A 423 -32.57 -15.26 19.82
N TYR A 424 -32.29 -16.07 20.84
CA TYR A 424 -31.88 -15.57 22.16
C TYR A 424 -30.49 -14.93 22.12
N GLU A 425 -29.52 -15.55 21.43
CA GLU A 425 -28.18 -14.97 21.23
C GLU A 425 -28.25 -13.64 20.45
N LYS A 426 -29.18 -13.50 19.49
CA LYS A 426 -29.37 -12.24 18.76
C LYS A 426 -29.97 -11.12 19.62
N GLN A 427 -30.83 -11.47 20.58
CA GLN A 427 -31.44 -10.50 21.51
C GLN A 427 -30.41 -10.03 22.54
N GLU A 428 -29.66 -10.96 23.13
CA GLU A 428 -28.61 -10.66 24.11
C GLU A 428 -27.29 -11.36 23.69
N PRO A 429 -26.42 -10.68 22.92
CA PRO A 429 -25.18 -11.26 22.42
C PRO A 429 -24.25 -11.76 23.53
N GLY A 430 -23.79 -13.00 23.42
CA GLY A 430 -22.95 -13.65 24.43
C GLY A 430 -23.73 -14.32 25.57
N SER A 431 -25.07 -14.36 25.50
CA SER A 431 -25.90 -15.02 26.52
C SER A 431 -25.91 -16.55 26.38
N GLN A 432 -25.65 -17.10 25.18
CA GLN A 432 -25.79 -18.53 24.91
C GLN A 432 -24.45 -19.27 24.93
N ILE A 433 -24.49 -20.52 25.39
CA ILE A 433 -23.34 -21.43 25.33
C ILE A 433 -23.09 -21.83 23.89
N ARG A 434 -21.82 -21.84 23.48
CA ARG A 434 -21.39 -22.29 22.15
C ARG A 434 -20.88 -23.72 22.20
N HIS A 435 -21.24 -24.50 21.19
CA HIS A 435 -20.86 -25.91 21.07
C HIS A 435 -19.62 -26.07 20.19
N PRO A 436 -18.73 -27.04 20.50
CA PRO A 436 -17.58 -27.32 19.64
C PRO A 436 -18.02 -27.90 18.30
N SER A 437 -17.30 -27.54 17.24
CA SER A 437 -17.53 -28.03 15.88
C SER A 437 -17.38 -29.55 15.76
N PRO A 438 -18.09 -30.20 14.81
CA PRO A 438 -17.86 -31.61 14.48
C PRO A 438 -16.47 -31.83 13.84
N GLU A 439 -15.91 -30.82 13.18
CA GLU A 439 -14.51 -30.75 12.76
C GLU A 439 -13.58 -30.39 13.94
N GLY A 440 -12.35 -30.90 13.95
CA GLY A 440 -11.45 -30.72 15.09
C GLY A 440 -11.80 -31.63 16.28
N THR A 441 -12.33 -32.81 16.01
CA THR A 441 -12.61 -33.86 17.01
C THR A 441 -11.57 -34.98 16.93
N PRO A 442 -11.43 -35.84 17.95
CA PRO A 442 -10.47 -36.96 17.92
C PRO A 442 -10.57 -37.90 16.71
N ARG A 443 -11.72 -37.95 16.03
CA ARG A 443 -11.94 -38.74 14.81
C ARG A 443 -11.73 -37.95 13.52
N ASN A 444 -11.76 -36.62 13.59
CA ASN A 444 -11.63 -35.71 12.45
C ASN A 444 -10.84 -34.46 12.85
N LEU A 445 -9.52 -34.58 12.92
CA LEU A 445 -8.62 -33.55 13.43
C LEU A 445 -8.50 -32.38 12.44
N PHE A 446 -8.50 -31.17 12.97
CA PHE A 446 -8.17 -29.95 12.25
C PHE A 446 -6.65 -29.72 12.28
N LEU A 447 -5.96 -30.02 11.17
CA LEU A 447 -4.50 -30.16 11.17
C LEU A 447 -3.76 -28.82 11.34
N TRP A 448 -4.27 -27.72 10.76
CA TRP A 448 -3.70 -26.39 10.98
C TRP A 448 -3.76 -25.99 12.46
N GLY A 449 -4.90 -26.18 13.12
CA GLY A 449 -5.05 -25.93 14.56
C GLY A 449 -4.09 -26.76 15.41
N GLN A 450 -3.98 -28.07 15.15
CA GLN A 450 -3.03 -28.94 15.87
C GLN A 450 -1.58 -28.51 15.66
N SER A 451 -1.23 -28.10 14.44
CA SER A 451 0.12 -27.66 14.10
C SER A 451 0.54 -26.43 14.90
N VAL A 452 -0.31 -25.41 14.96
CA VAL A 452 -0.05 -24.20 15.76
C VAL A 452 -0.02 -24.52 17.25
N TYR A 453 -0.83 -25.46 17.72
CA TYR A 453 -0.81 -25.91 19.12
C TYR A 453 0.53 -26.54 19.50
N ILE A 454 1.05 -27.44 18.67
CA ILE A 454 2.36 -28.08 18.91
C ILE A 454 3.47 -27.03 18.95
N ILE A 455 3.47 -26.07 18.02
CA ILE A 455 4.46 -24.97 18.02
C ILE A 455 4.35 -24.15 19.31
N ALA A 456 3.15 -23.75 19.70
CA ALA A 456 2.92 -22.98 20.92
C ALA A 456 3.40 -23.73 22.18
N GLN A 457 3.10 -25.03 22.28
CA GLN A 457 3.50 -25.85 23.43
C GLN A 457 5.01 -26.07 23.53
N LEU A 458 5.69 -26.30 22.40
CA LEU A 458 7.16 -26.43 22.37
C LEU A 458 7.86 -25.15 22.81
N LEU A 459 7.29 -23.99 22.46
CA LEU A 459 7.78 -22.67 22.88
C LEU A 459 7.52 -22.41 24.37
N THR A 460 6.28 -22.63 24.85
CA THR A 460 5.94 -22.37 26.27
C THR A 460 6.65 -23.32 27.23
N SER A 461 6.99 -24.53 26.77
CA SER A 461 7.76 -25.51 27.57
C SER A 461 9.26 -25.25 27.55
N GLY A 462 9.75 -24.24 26.82
CA GLY A 462 11.18 -23.90 26.73
C GLY A 462 12.04 -24.91 25.97
N LEU A 463 11.41 -25.89 25.32
CA LEU A 463 12.09 -26.93 24.53
C LEU A 463 12.71 -26.35 23.25
N VAL A 464 12.05 -25.34 22.67
CA VAL A 464 12.52 -24.61 21.49
C VAL A 464 12.61 -23.12 21.82
N HIS A 465 13.67 -22.48 21.35
CA HIS A 465 13.84 -21.04 21.49
C HIS A 465 13.29 -20.28 20.26
N ILE A 466 12.80 -19.04 20.44
CA ILE A 466 12.27 -18.20 19.34
C ILE A 466 13.23 -18.04 18.15
N ASN A 467 14.54 -18.05 18.42
CA ASN A 467 15.59 -17.93 17.40
C ASN A 467 15.75 -19.20 16.54
N GLU A 468 15.18 -20.33 16.95
CA GLU A 468 15.28 -21.62 16.24
C GLU A 468 14.12 -21.83 15.27
N ILE A 469 12.99 -21.14 15.51
CA ILE A 469 11.84 -21.09 14.60
C ILE A 469 11.87 -19.88 13.66
N ASP A 470 12.62 -18.84 14.01
CA ASP A 470 12.89 -17.67 13.17
C ASP A 470 14.41 -17.39 13.11
N LEU A 471 15.13 -18.21 12.34
CA LEU A 471 16.60 -18.17 12.24
C LEU A 471 17.12 -16.89 11.57
N ILE A 472 16.32 -16.28 10.70
CA ILE A 472 16.64 -14.97 10.11
C ILE A 472 16.24 -13.79 11.01
N ARG A 473 15.65 -14.06 12.18
CA ARG A 473 15.23 -13.08 13.20
C ARG A 473 14.37 -11.96 12.63
N ARG A 474 13.38 -12.31 11.80
CA ARG A 474 12.41 -11.36 11.24
C ARG A 474 11.62 -10.64 12.32
N TYR A 475 11.37 -11.27 13.48
CA TYR A 475 10.73 -10.62 14.63
C TYR A 475 11.45 -9.35 15.10
N LEU A 476 12.72 -9.18 14.74
CA LEU A 476 13.48 -7.95 14.94
C LEU A 476 13.41 -7.03 13.70
N PRO A 477 13.38 -5.70 13.90
CA PRO A 477 13.62 -4.76 12.83
C PRO A 477 14.94 -5.04 12.12
N SER A 478 15.02 -4.75 10.81
CA SER A 478 16.19 -5.09 9.98
C SER A 478 17.53 -4.62 10.57
N PHE A 479 17.55 -3.51 11.29
CA PHE A 479 18.77 -2.96 11.89
C PHE A 479 19.25 -3.64 13.16
N ASN A 480 18.38 -4.43 13.81
CA ASN A 480 18.72 -5.25 14.97
C ASN A 480 19.02 -6.70 14.58
N ARG A 481 18.90 -7.05 13.29
CA ARG A 481 19.18 -8.40 12.81
C ARG A 481 20.70 -8.65 12.75
N PRO A 482 21.15 -9.89 13.02
CA PRO A 482 22.54 -10.26 12.86
C PRO A 482 22.99 -10.01 11.43
N ARG A 483 24.16 -9.39 11.27
CA ARG A 483 24.80 -9.25 9.96
C ARG A 483 25.28 -10.61 9.50
N ARG A 484 24.74 -11.10 8.38
CA ARG A 484 25.27 -12.28 7.70
C ARG A 484 26.47 -11.84 6.87
N VAL A 485 27.55 -12.62 6.93
CA VAL A 485 28.70 -12.42 6.05
C VAL A 485 28.29 -12.92 4.67
N GLY A 486 28.04 -11.99 3.74
CA GLY A 486 27.60 -12.29 2.39
C GLY A 486 27.86 -11.12 1.45
N ARG A 487 28.03 -11.43 0.16
CA ARG A 487 28.26 -10.41 -0.89
C ARG A 487 26.97 -9.91 -1.56
N TYR A 488 25.83 -10.47 -1.19
CA TYR A 488 24.50 -10.10 -1.71
C TYR A 488 23.79 -9.16 -0.74
N SER A 489 22.89 -8.32 -1.25
CA SER A 489 22.13 -7.44 -0.36
C SER A 489 21.17 -8.22 0.51
N ALA A 490 21.09 -7.83 1.78
CA ALA A 490 20.16 -8.39 2.76
C ALA A 490 19.53 -7.28 3.60
N PHE A 491 18.30 -7.51 4.06
CA PHE A 491 17.57 -6.61 4.96
C PHE A 491 18.14 -6.68 6.39
N GLN A 492 19.33 -6.12 6.56
CA GLN A 492 20.14 -6.16 7.79
C GLN A 492 20.75 -4.77 8.11
N GLY A 493 20.05 -3.70 7.72
CA GLY A 493 20.59 -2.33 7.65
C GLY A 493 21.07 -1.71 8.97
N THR A 494 21.35 -0.42 8.95
CA THR A 494 21.82 0.35 10.13
C THR A 494 20.79 1.42 10.50
N ALA A 495 20.32 1.47 11.75
CA ALA A 495 19.43 2.53 12.20
C ALA A 495 20.06 3.41 13.28
N SER A 496 20.28 4.68 12.91
CA SER A 496 20.22 5.92 13.71
C SER A 496 20.99 7.06 13.03
N ASP A 497 21.88 6.76 12.08
CA ASP A 497 22.67 7.76 11.34
C ASP A 497 22.87 7.40 9.85
N LEU A 498 21.78 7.12 9.13
CA LEU A 498 21.85 6.87 7.70
C LEU A 498 22.24 8.17 6.97
N VAL A 499 23.32 8.10 6.20
CA VAL A 499 23.78 9.20 5.34
C VAL A 499 23.62 8.78 3.90
N VAL A 500 22.80 9.50 3.15
CA VAL A 500 22.65 9.29 1.70
C VAL A 500 23.88 9.84 1.00
N GLN A 501 24.54 9.00 0.20
CA GLN A 501 25.70 9.40 -0.58
C GLN A 501 25.22 9.95 -1.92
N VAL A 502 25.74 11.11 -2.33
CA VAL A 502 25.34 11.76 -3.59
C VAL A 502 26.58 11.96 -4.46
N VAL A 503 26.49 11.50 -5.70
CA VAL A 503 27.51 11.68 -6.74
C VAL A 503 26.91 12.58 -7.82
N LEU A 504 27.64 13.65 -8.17
CA LEU A 504 27.22 14.59 -9.21
C LEU A 504 27.98 14.29 -10.50
N ILE A 505 27.27 13.87 -11.54
CA ILE A 505 27.84 13.58 -12.86
C ILE A 505 27.42 14.67 -13.85
N ALA A 506 28.39 15.30 -14.51
CA ALA A 506 28.15 16.25 -15.59
C ALA A 506 28.27 15.54 -16.94
N GLU A 507 27.33 15.79 -17.87
CA GLU A 507 27.35 15.13 -19.19
C GLU A 507 28.57 15.50 -20.06
N SER A 508 29.18 16.67 -19.86
CA SER A 508 30.32 17.18 -20.64
C SER A 508 31.39 17.83 -19.76
N MET A 509 32.64 17.87 -20.23
CA MET A 509 33.73 18.61 -19.57
C MET A 509 33.44 20.13 -19.52
N ARG A 510 32.75 20.64 -20.54
CA ARG A 510 32.33 22.04 -20.62
C ARG A 510 31.40 22.38 -19.46
N LEU A 511 30.39 21.55 -19.23
CA LEU A 511 29.45 21.68 -18.12
C LEU A 511 30.16 21.54 -16.77
N GLN A 512 31.08 20.59 -16.63
CA GLN A 512 31.90 20.45 -15.41
C GLN A 512 32.67 21.72 -15.09
N ALA A 513 33.35 22.33 -16.08
CA ALA A 513 34.07 23.58 -15.91
C ALA A 513 33.15 24.73 -15.50
N MET A 514 31.94 24.81 -16.08
CA MET A 514 30.94 25.80 -15.67
C MET A 514 30.46 25.58 -14.23
N MET A 515 30.13 24.35 -13.83
CA MET A 515 29.69 24.03 -12.46
C MET A 515 30.78 24.34 -11.42
N ALA A 516 32.06 24.19 -11.79
CA ALA A 516 33.19 24.55 -10.94
C ALA A 516 33.24 26.06 -10.62
N THR A 517 32.79 26.94 -11.53
CA THR A 517 32.71 28.39 -11.26
C THR A 517 31.73 28.73 -10.13
N TYR A 518 30.70 27.90 -9.93
CA TYR A 518 29.75 27.99 -8.81
C TYR A 518 30.23 27.26 -7.54
N GLY A 519 31.46 26.74 -7.54
CA GLY A 519 32.03 26.00 -6.41
C GLY A 519 31.43 24.61 -6.20
N ILE A 520 30.83 24.04 -7.24
CA ILE A 520 30.22 22.70 -7.26
C ILE A 520 31.18 21.74 -7.97
N GLN A 521 31.62 20.71 -7.26
CA GLN A 521 32.50 19.69 -7.83
C GLN A 521 31.67 18.57 -8.45
N THR A 522 31.83 18.33 -9.73
CA THR A 522 31.22 17.22 -10.49
C THR A 522 32.29 16.37 -11.17
N GLN A 523 31.93 15.15 -11.57
CA GLN A 523 32.78 14.26 -12.38
C GLN A 523 32.14 14.04 -13.76
N THR A 524 32.94 13.78 -14.78
CA THR A 524 32.41 13.31 -16.08
C THR A 524 32.33 11.78 -16.13
N PRO A 525 31.53 11.19 -17.05
CA PRO A 525 31.52 9.74 -17.26
C PRO A 525 32.90 9.12 -17.52
N HIS A 526 33.83 9.87 -18.11
CA HIS A 526 35.19 9.40 -18.35
C HIS A 526 36.05 9.38 -17.08
N GLU A 527 35.91 10.37 -16.19
CA GLU A 527 36.67 10.45 -14.93
C GLU A 527 36.25 9.42 -13.87
N VAL A 528 35.08 8.80 -14.03
CA VAL A 528 34.59 7.77 -13.10
C VAL A 528 35.02 6.35 -13.49
N GLU A 529 35.66 6.17 -14.64
CA GLU A 529 36.23 4.90 -15.06
C GLU A 529 37.18 4.34 -13.97
N PRO A 530 37.12 3.02 -13.65
CA PRO A 530 36.46 1.95 -14.40
C PRO A 530 34.96 1.75 -14.07
N VAL A 531 34.34 2.63 -13.27
CA VAL A 531 32.90 2.54 -12.97
C VAL A 531 32.11 3.09 -14.15
N GLN A 532 31.16 2.31 -14.67
CA GLN A 532 30.28 2.75 -15.75
C GLN A 532 28.99 3.37 -15.20
N ILE A 533 28.53 4.44 -15.83
CA ILE A 533 27.23 5.04 -15.55
C ILE A 533 26.21 4.49 -16.53
N TRP A 534 25.15 3.85 -16.03
CA TRP A 534 24.12 3.24 -16.87
C TRP A 534 22.77 3.97 -16.74
N PRO A 535 22.00 4.06 -17.83
CA PRO A 535 20.56 4.28 -17.75
C PRO A 535 19.86 3.17 -16.96
N PRO A 536 18.77 3.47 -16.22
CA PRO A 536 17.92 2.45 -15.61
C PRO A 536 17.45 1.38 -16.59
N SER A 537 17.09 1.76 -17.82
CA SER A 537 16.64 0.84 -18.88
C SER A 537 17.65 -0.26 -19.21
N GLN A 538 18.96 0.02 -19.13
CA GLN A 538 19.98 -1.02 -19.33
C GLN A 538 20.01 -2.04 -18.19
N LEU A 539 19.81 -1.56 -16.95
CA LEU A 539 19.71 -2.44 -15.79
C LEU A 539 18.44 -3.31 -15.87
N VAL A 540 17.34 -2.80 -16.43
CA VAL A 540 16.12 -3.59 -16.69
C VAL A 540 16.43 -4.76 -17.63
N LYS A 541 17.14 -4.55 -18.74
CA LYS A 541 17.54 -5.64 -19.67
C LYS A 541 18.35 -6.74 -18.97
N VAL A 542 19.25 -6.37 -18.05
CA VAL A 542 20.01 -7.34 -17.24
C VAL A 542 19.07 -8.16 -16.35
N TYR A 543 18.15 -7.50 -15.66
CA TYR A 543 17.21 -8.18 -14.79
C TYR A 543 16.15 -9.01 -15.54
N GLU A 544 15.85 -8.73 -16.81
CA GLU A 544 14.97 -9.59 -17.63
C GLU A 544 15.52 -11.01 -17.76
N GLN A 545 16.84 -11.18 -17.79
CA GLN A 545 17.49 -12.49 -17.81
C GLN A 545 17.35 -13.27 -16.48
N LEU A 546 17.02 -12.59 -15.37
CA LEU A 546 16.89 -13.22 -14.08
C LEU A 546 15.64 -14.11 -14.00
N GLY A 547 15.85 -15.42 -13.84
CA GLY A 547 14.79 -16.42 -13.74
C GLY A 547 14.29 -16.93 -15.09
N VAL A 548 15.00 -16.68 -16.19
CA VAL A 548 14.72 -17.32 -17.48
C VAL A 548 14.95 -18.82 -17.38
N ASN A 549 13.98 -19.62 -17.83
CA ASN A 549 14.12 -21.07 -17.92
C ASN A 549 13.45 -21.61 -19.18
N LYS A 550 14.26 -22.15 -20.09
CA LYS A 550 13.78 -22.71 -21.36
C LYS A 550 12.98 -24.02 -21.20
N LYS A 551 13.29 -24.85 -20.19
CA LYS A 551 12.56 -26.12 -19.94
C LYS A 551 11.16 -25.89 -19.40
N LEU A 552 11.00 -24.88 -18.53
CA LEU A 552 9.72 -24.53 -17.90
C LEU A 552 8.93 -23.47 -18.67
N ASN A 553 9.44 -23.00 -19.83
CA ASN A 553 8.90 -21.91 -20.63
C ASN A 553 8.72 -20.59 -19.85
N LEU A 554 9.64 -20.29 -18.93
CA LEU A 554 9.63 -19.06 -18.13
C LEU A 554 10.55 -18.01 -18.76
N LYS A 555 10.02 -16.80 -18.98
CA LYS A 555 10.74 -15.69 -19.64
C LYS A 555 11.52 -14.79 -18.68
N GLY A 556 11.59 -15.12 -17.39
CA GLY A 556 12.28 -14.30 -16.39
C GLY A 556 11.47 -13.08 -15.92
N ARG A 557 12.15 -12.01 -15.49
CA ARG A 557 11.49 -10.82 -14.95
C ARG A 557 10.82 -10.04 -16.10
N PRO A 558 9.54 -9.63 -15.97
CA PRO A 558 8.93 -8.74 -16.94
C PRO A 558 9.65 -7.39 -17.00
N SER A 559 9.60 -6.72 -18.15
CA SER A 559 10.20 -5.38 -18.35
C SER A 559 9.55 -4.36 -17.42
N ARG A 560 10.15 -4.16 -16.25
CA ARG A 560 9.62 -3.32 -15.17
C ARG A 560 10.70 -2.32 -14.74
N PRO A 561 10.38 -1.02 -14.63
CA PRO A 561 11.36 -0.02 -14.25
C PRO A 561 11.86 -0.26 -12.82
N ILE A 562 13.12 0.06 -12.57
CA ILE A 562 13.77 -0.05 -11.27
C ILE A 562 13.69 1.30 -10.57
N GLY A 563 13.17 1.33 -9.34
CA GLY A 563 12.92 2.57 -8.62
C GLY A 563 14.18 3.17 -7.99
N ALA A 564 13.97 4.17 -7.14
CA ALA A 564 15.06 4.91 -6.52
C ALA A 564 15.86 4.08 -5.52
N LEU A 565 15.25 3.10 -4.83
CA LEU A 565 15.99 2.22 -3.93
C LEU A 565 16.89 1.26 -4.71
N GLY A 566 16.41 0.70 -5.83
CA GLY A 566 17.24 -0.11 -6.71
C GLY A 566 18.37 0.69 -7.37
N THR A 567 18.06 1.85 -7.96
CA THR A 567 19.07 2.69 -8.64
C THR A 567 20.09 3.32 -7.69
N SER A 568 19.80 3.41 -6.38
CA SER A 568 20.75 3.87 -5.36
C SER A 568 21.75 2.80 -4.88
N LYS A 569 21.82 1.65 -5.55
CA LYS A 569 22.83 0.62 -5.34
C LYS A 569 23.98 0.76 -6.35
N VAL A 570 25.14 0.26 -5.95
CA VAL A 570 26.23 -0.04 -6.89
C VAL A 570 26.11 -1.49 -7.31
N TYR A 571 26.22 -1.77 -8.60
CA TYR A 571 26.09 -3.12 -9.15
C TYR A 571 27.44 -3.65 -9.61
N ARG A 572 27.64 -4.97 -9.44
CA ARG A 572 28.75 -5.72 -10.03
C ARG A 572 28.17 -6.67 -11.07
N VAL A 573 28.44 -6.40 -12.35
CA VAL A 573 27.90 -7.15 -13.50
C VAL A 573 29.07 -7.62 -14.35
N CYS A 574 29.25 -8.94 -14.50
CA CYS A 574 30.35 -9.54 -15.29
C CYS A 574 31.74 -8.93 -14.98
N GLY A 575 32.02 -8.67 -13.71
CA GLY A 575 33.28 -8.05 -13.25
C GLY A 575 33.34 -6.51 -13.34
N GLN A 576 32.45 -5.88 -14.09
CA GLN A 576 32.34 -4.42 -14.19
C GLN A 576 31.58 -3.84 -13.00
N THR A 577 31.95 -2.64 -12.59
CA THR A 577 31.22 -1.89 -11.55
C THR A 577 30.32 -0.87 -12.24
N VAL A 578 29.04 -0.88 -11.90
CA VAL A 578 28.01 -0.09 -12.55
C VAL A 578 27.27 0.75 -11.51
N LEU A 579 27.00 2.00 -11.85
CA LEU A 579 26.12 2.89 -11.10
C LEU A 579 25.02 3.40 -12.02
N CYS A 580 23.77 3.36 -11.56
CA CYS A 580 22.64 3.89 -12.33
C CYS A 580 22.21 5.26 -11.79
N TYR A 581 21.81 6.16 -12.68
CA TYR A 581 21.09 7.37 -12.27
C TYR A 581 19.58 7.06 -12.11
N PRO A 582 18.84 7.74 -11.23
CA PRO A 582 17.40 7.53 -11.05
C PRO A 582 16.56 7.81 -12.31
N LEU A 583 15.38 7.18 -12.40
CA LEU A 583 14.41 7.33 -13.49
C LEU A 583 14.03 8.80 -13.80
N ILE A 584 14.06 9.69 -12.81
CA ILE A 584 13.73 11.12 -12.99
C ILE A 584 14.69 11.85 -13.96
N PHE A 585 15.88 11.29 -14.21
CA PHE A 585 16.85 11.83 -15.17
C PHE A 585 16.85 11.09 -16.52
N GLU A 586 16.03 10.04 -16.67
CA GLU A 586 15.83 9.37 -17.94
C GLU A 586 14.92 10.24 -18.82
N VAL A 587 15.29 10.40 -20.11
CA VAL A 587 14.43 11.08 -21.08
C VAL A 587 13.29 10.12 -21.41
N SER A 588 12.25 10.11 -20.59
CA SER A 588 11.04 9.35 -20.86
C SER A 588 10.23 9.99 -21.99
N ASP A 589 9.31 9.23 -22.58
CA ASP A 589 8.39 9.74 -23.60
C ASP A 589 7.47 10.87 -23.09
N PHE A 590 7.32 10.98 -21.76
CA PHE A 590 6.50 12.01 -21.13
C PHE A 590 7.32 13.24 -20.68
N TYR A 591 6.76 14.42 -20.87
CA TYR A 591 7.46 15.70 -20.87
C TYR A 591 7.70 16.36 -19.50
N LEU A 592 7.26 15.75 -18.39
CA LEU A 592 7.36 16.37 -17.05
C LEU A 592 8.79 16.69 -16.62
N SER A 593 9.77 15.94 -17.12
CA SER A 593 11.20 16.14 -16.83
C SER A 593 11.73 17.48 -17.36
N HIS A 594 11.04 18.13 -18.31
CA HIS A 594 11.44 19.43 -18.83
C HIS A 594 11.10 20.61 -17.87
N ASP A 595 10.27 20.42 -16.85
CA ASP A 595 10.02 21.43 -15.82
C ASP A 595 11.03 21.31 -14.68
N MET A 596 11.99 22.24 -14.62
CA MET A 596 13.04 22.23 -13.61
C MET A 596 12.54 22.34 -12.18
N ALA A 597 11.42 23.03 -11.91
CA ALA A 597 10.90 23.11 -10.56
C ALA A 597 10.33 21.76 -10.09
N LEU A 598 9.66 21.03 -10.99
CA LEU A 598 9.26 19.65 -10.69
C LEU A 598 10.47 18.74 -10.51
N LEU A 599 11.50 18.86 -11.35
CA LEU A 599 12.72 18.06 -11.21
C LEU A 599 13.42 18.32 -9.87
N ILE A 600 13.53 19.57 -9.43
CA ILE A 600 14.10 19.94 -8.13
C ILE A 600 13.31 19.29 -6.98
N ASP A 601 11.98 19.38 -7.02
CA ASP A 601 11.12 18.76 -6.01
C ASP A 601 11.22 17.23 -6.03
N ASP A 602 11.31 16.63 -7.20
CA ASP A 602 11.45 15.18 -7.36
C ASP A 602 12.82 14.71 -6.84
N ILE A 603 13.92 15.44 -7.07
CA ILE A 603 15.24 15.14 -6.47
C ILE A 603 15.15 15.15 -4.94
N LYS A 604 14.53 16.18 -4.35
CA LYS A 604 14.35 16.27 -2.89
C LYS A 604 13.49 15.13 -2.35
N THR A 605 12.40 14.83 -3.03
CA THR A 605 11.47 13.75 -2.66
C THR A 605 12.16 12.39 -2.73
N GLU A 606 12.96 12.14 -3.75
CA GLU A 606 13.72 10.89 -3.89
C GLU A 606 14.81 10.75 -2.83
N LEU A 607 15.55 11.83 -2.51
CA LEU A 607 16.52 11.83 -1.41
C LEU A 607 15.87 11.51 -0.07
N GLN A 608 14.72 12.14 0.21
CA GLN A 608 13.92 11.87 1.40
C GLN A 608 13.40 10.43 1.41
N PHE A 609 12.91 9.93 0.28
CA PHE A 609 12.39 8.58 0.12
C PHE A 609 13.49 7.54 0.40
N VAL A 610 14.65 7.66 -0.26
CA VAL A 610 15.81 6.79 -0.04
C VAL A 610 16.26 6.88 1.42
N GLY A 611 16.41 8.10 1.96
CA GLY A 611 16.82 8.31 3.34
C GLY A 611 15.86 7.69 4.38
N LYS A 612 14.56 7.69 4.12
CA LYS A 612 13.53 7.15 5.03
C LYS A 612 13.40 5.64 4.92
N TYR A 613 13.44 5.07 3.72
CA TYR A 613 13.05 3.68 3.44
C TYR A 613 14.22 2.72 3.19
N TRP A 614 15.46 3.19 3.13
CA TRP A 614 16.62 2.31 3.01
C TRP A 614 16.78 1.37 4.21
N ARG A 615 16.81 0.05 3.97
CA ARG A 615 16.91 -0.97 5.03
C ARG A 615 17.96 -2.06 4.74
N LEU A 616 18.79 -1.85 3.72
CA LEU A 616 19.86 -2.74 3.33
C LEU A 616 21.16 -2.46 4.08
N SER A 617 22.07 -3.43 4.04
CA SER A 617 23.46 -3.25 4.44
C SER A 617 24.17 -2.29 3.46
N GLY A 618 25.01 -1.40 3.99
CA GLY A 618 25.71 -0.37 3.22
C GLY A 618 24.88 0.92 3.03
N ARG A 619 25.55 2.00 2.60
CA ARG A 619 24.93 3.31 2.38
C ARG A 619 24.34 3.41 0.96
N PRO A 620 23.17 4.05 0.78
CA PRO A 620 22.66 4.32 -0.56
C PRO A 620 23.53 5.35 -1.27
N THR A 621 23.85 5.11 -2.54
CA THR A 621 24.62 6.00 -3.41
C THR A 621 23.77 6.45 -4.59
N MET A 622 23.28 7.68 -4.55
CA MET A 622 22.43 8.27 -5.58
C MET A 622 23.28 9.07 -6.57
N CYS A 623 23.11 8.79 -7.87
CA CYS A 623 23.77 9.51 -8.95
C CYS A 623 22.85 10.61 -9.52
N LEU A 624 23.23 11.89 -9.39
CA LEU A 624 22.51 13.00 -10.00
C LEU A 624 23.19 13.37 -11.32
N LEU A 625 22.48 13.20 -12.44
CA LEU A 625 22.96 13.57 -13.76
C LEU A 625 22.61 15.03 -14.08
N ILE A 626 23.62 15.85 -14.34
CA ILE A 626 23.47 17.26 -14.70
C ILE A 626 23.72 17.40 -16.20
N ARG A 627 22.80 18.07 -16.88
CA ARG A 627 22.82 18.34 -18.31
C ARG A 627 22.88 19.84 -18.57
N GLU A 628 23.35 20.23 -19.74
CA GLU A 628 23.47 21.62 -20.16
C GLU A 628 22.11 22.31 -20.30
N GLU A 629 21.05 21.55 -20.62
CA GLU A 629 19.67 22.06 -20.66
C GLU A 629 19.19 22.59 -19.30
N HIS A 630 19.64 21.98 -18.19
CA HIS A 630 19.28 22.43 -16.84
C HIS A 630 19.84 23.83 -16.54
N MET A 631 21.03 24.15 -17.08
CA MET A 631 21.66 25.47 -16.90
C MET A 631 20.94 26.59 -17.67
N ARG A 632 20.25 26.27 -18.76
CA ARG A 632 19.52 27.25 -19.59
C ARG A 632 18.23 27.73 -18.93
N ASP A 633 17.79 27.06 -17.87
CA ASP A 633 16.58 27.40 -17.14
C ASP A 633 16.72 28.68 -16.30
N ARG A 634 15.64 29.45 -16.24
CA ARG A 634 15.49 30.62 -15.34
C ARG A 634 15.59 30.23 -13.87
N LYS A 635 15.07 29.06 -13.50
CA LYS A 635 15.07 28.50 -12.16
C LYS A 635 16.36 27.72 -11.84
N PHE A 636 17.39 27.78 -12.69
CA PHE A 636 18.69 27.15 -12.40
C PHE A 636 19.29 27.61 -11.06
N LYS A 637 19.02 28.86 -10.66
CA LYS A 637 19.41 29.38 -9.34
C LYS A 637 18.84 28.54 -8.18
N GLU A 638 17.60 28.08 -8.28
CA GLU A 638 16.98 27.21 -7.28
C GLU A 638 17.66 25.83 -7.22
N MET A 639 18.16 25.32 -8.36
CA MET A 639 18.96 24.10 -8.39
C MET A 639 20.32 24.28 -7.72
N LEU A 640 20.96 25.45 -7.89
CA LEU A 640 22.20 25.79 -7.17
C LEU A 640 21.98 25.81 -5.65
N ASP A 641 20.82 26.29 -5.18
CA ASP A 641 20.48 26.26 -3.76
C ASP A 641 20.39 24.82 -3.24
N VAL A 642 19.86 23.89 -4.03
CA VAL A 642 19.87 22.45 -3.70
C VAL A 642 21.30 21.92 -3.61
N PHE A 643 22.15 22.19 -4.60
CA PHE A 643 23.56 21.76 -4.52
C PHE A 643 24.29 22.35 -3.32
N ALA A 644 24.00 23.60 -2.95
CA ALA A 644 24.53 24.22 -1.74
C ALA A 644 24.04 23.52 -0.46
N MET A 645 22.75 23.13 -0.39
CA MET A 645 22.20 22.33 0.71
C MET A 645 22.91 20.98 0.83
N LEU A 646 23.05 20.26 -0.30
CA LEU A 646 23.75 18.98 -0.33
C LEU A 646 25.22 19.11 0.11
N LYS A 647 25.89 20.21 -0.25
CA LYS A 647 27.28 20.51 0.17
C LYS A 647 27.39 20.82 1.67
N LYS A 648 26.37 21.44 2.27
CA LYS A 648 26.27 21.64 3.74
C LYS A 648 26.02 20.32 4.50
N GLY A 649 25.74 19.23 3.79
CA GLY A 649 25.58 17.88 4.35
C GLY A 649 24.16 17.57 4.84
N HIS A 650 23.18 18.44 4.55
CA HIS A 650 21.78 18.23 4.94
C HIS A 650 20.84 18.74 3.84
N CYS A 651 19.82 17.95 3.50
CA CYS A 651 18.76 18.32 2.58
C CYS A 651 17.41 17.95 3.23
N ASP A 652 16.56 18.95 3.50
CA ASP A 652 15.22 18.81 4.08
C ASP A 652 15.15 17.86 5.29
N GLY A 653 16.11 17.98 6.21
CA GLY A 653 16.18 17.18 7.45
C GLY A 653 16.91 15.84 7.32
N HIS A 654 17.36 15.46 6.13
CA HIS A 654 18.11 14.23 5.88
C HIS A 654 19.61 14.50 5.72
N LYS A 655 20.45 13.65 6.34
CA LYS A 655 21.90 13.73 6.23
C LYS A 655 22.37 13.23 4.87
N VAL A 656 23.16 14.06 4.19
CA VAL A 656 23.68 13.78 2.86
C VAL A 656 25.19 13.95 2.87
N ARG A 657 25.89 13.14 2.08
CA ARG A 657 27.33 13.29 1.82
C ARG A 657 27.59 13.31 0.33
N ILE A 658 27.98 14.48 -0.18
CA ILE A 658 28.57 14.59 -1.51
C ILE A 658 30.01 14.08 -1.47
N GLY A 659 30.43 13.37 -2.51
CA GLY A 659 31.83 13.02 -2.71
C GLY A 659 32.10 12.48 -4.10
N ARG A 660 33.38 12.28 -4.40
CA ARG A 660 33.79 11.54 -5.60
C ARG A 660 33.37 10.07 -5.49
N LEU A 661 32.91 9.48 -6.59
CA LEU A 661 32.40 8.12 -6.62
C LEU A 661 33.39 7.11 -6.03
N GLN A 662 34.67 7.19 -6.42
CA GLN A 662 35.71 6.27 -5.97
C GLN A 662 35.86 6.24 -4.44
N ASN A 663 35.63 7.36 -3.75
CA ASN A 663 35.74 7.46 -2.30
C ASN A 663 34.53 6.86 -1.58
N LEU A 664 33.35 6.87 -2.22
CA LEU A 664 32.09 6.44 -1.61
C LEU A 664 31.89 4.92 -1.74
N LEU A 665 32.48 4.28 -2.76
CA LEU A 665 32.34 2.84 -3.07
C LEU A 665 32.62 1.91 -1.87
N SER A 666 33.58 2.25 -1.01
CA SER A 666 33.94 1.40 0.15
C SER A 666 32.83 1.26 1.20
N SER A 667 31.87 2.18 1.19
CA SER A 667 30.77 2.26 2.17
C SER A 667 29.39 2.14 1.52
N SER A 668 29.35 2.03 0.19
CA SER A 668 28.11 1.88 -0.56
C SER A 668 27.53 0.48 -0.43
N CYS A 669 26.24 0.34 -0.70
CA CYS A 669 25.63 -0.97 -0.89
C CYS A 669 25.97 -1.50 -2.30
N VAL A 670 26.72 -2.59 -2.34
CA VAL A 670 27.10 -3.28 -3.58
C VAL A 670 26.26 -4.53 -3.74
N GLU A 671 25.60 -4.68 -4.89
CA GLU A 671 24.87 -5.88 -5.28
C GLU A 671 25.65 -6.62 -6.38
N HIS A 672 25.90 -7.90 -6.17
CA HIS A 672 26.55 -8.76 -7.16
C HIS A 672 25.49 -9.49 -8.00
N LEU A 673 25.45 -9.23 -9.31
CA LEU A 673 24.53 -9.87 -10.25
C LEU A 673 25.22 -11.07 -10.92
N ASP A 674 25.63 -12.04 -10.11
CA ASP A 674 26.46 -13.16 -10.56
C ASP A 674 25.74 -14.13 -11.50
N PHE A 675 24.40 -14.08 -11.57
CA PHE A 675 23.61 -14.86 -12.52
C PHE A 675 23.92 -14.52 -13.99
N MET A 676 24.48 -13.33 -14.24
CA MET A 676 24.90 -12.91 -15.58
C MET A 676 26.09 -13.69 -16.12
N ASN A 677 26.87 -14.36 -15.26
CA ASN A 677 27.95 -15.23 -15.72
C ASN A 677 27.44 -16.47 -16.50
N LEU A 678 26.13 -16.76 -16.43
CA LEU A 678 25.48 -17.84 -17.17
C LEU A 678 24.93 -17.39 -18.53
N VAL A 679 24.89 -16.08 -18.79
CA VAL A 679 24.34 -15.48 -20.01
C VAL A 679 25.49 -15.09 -20.93
N ASP A 680 25.34 -15.36 -22.23
CA ASP A 680 26.34 -14.93 -23.22
C ASP A 680 26.31 -13.40 -23.34
N PRO A 681 27.43 -12.68 -23.08
CA PRO A 681 27.45 -11.23 -23.15
C PRO A 681 27.08 -10.68 -24.53
N THR A 682 27.24 -11.46 -25.61
CA THR A 682 26.88 -11.03 -26.98
C THR A 682 25.39 -10.84 -27.19
N ASP A 683 24.55 -11.44 -26.33
CA ASP A 683 23.09 -11.38 -26.45
C ASP A 683 22.50 -10.06 -25.89
N LEU A 684 23.29 -9.25 -25.18
CA LEU A 684 22.83 -8.02 -24.56
C LEU A 684 23.53 -6.79 -25.15
N ASP A 685 22.78 -6.04 -25.96
CA ASP A 685 23.18 -4.71 -26.43
C ASP A 685 23.05 -3.68 -25.29
N ILE A 686 24.13 -3.57 -24.49
CA ILE A 686 24.24 -2.65 -23.36
C ILE A 686 25.06 -1.44 -23.78
N SER A 687 24.42 -0.26 -23.80
CA SER A 687 25.07 1.01 -24.06
C SER A 687 25.15 1.86 -22.78
N PRO A 688 26.36 2.07 -22.22
CA PRO A 688 26.54 2.96 -21.07
C PRO A 688 26.32 4.43 -21.48
N PHE A 689 26.05 5.29 -20.50
CA PHE A 689 26.00 6.72 -20.72
C PHE A 689 27.41 7.27 -20.98
N THR A 690 27.62 7.84 -22.17
CA THR A 690 28.91 8.36 -22.62
C THR A 690 29.01 9.86 -22.45
N GLN A 691 30.25 10.35 -22.28
CA GLN A 691 30.52 11.77 -22.18
C GLN A 691 30.18 12.47 -23.51
N VAL A 692 29.41 13.56 -23.44
CA VAL A 692 29.12 14.42 -24.59
C VAL A 692 30.38 15.20 -24.96
N VAL A 693 30.80 15.06 -26.22
CA VAL A 693 31.97 15.75 -26.79
C VAL A 693 31.49 16.91 -27.65
N HIS A 694 32.01 18.12 -27.38
CA HIS A 694 31.76 19.30 -28.19
C HIS A 694 32.96 19.56 -29.10
N GLU A 695 32.72 19.85 -30.38
CA GLU A 695 33.79 20.13 -31.36
C GLU A 695 34.55 21.45 -31.06
N TYR A 696 33.98 22.34 -30.23
CA TYR A 696 34.55 23.66 -29.92
C TYR A 696 34.99 23.75 -28.45
N SER A 697 36.29 23.85 -28.21
CA SER A 697 36.95 23.88 -26.89
C SER A 697 37.68 25.21 -26.64
N GLY A 698 37.00 26.35 -26.84
CA GLY A 698 37.53 27.69 -26.53
C GLY A 698 37.02 28.25 -25.20
N TYR A 699 37.90 28.86 -24.38
CA TYR A 699 37.55 29.50 -23.10
C TYR A 699 36.52 30.64 -23.22
N GLN A 700 36.40 31.29 -24.38
CA GLN A 700 35.42 32.35 -24.64
C GLN A 700 33.96 31.86 -24.62
N SER A 701 33.71 30.54 -24.69
CA SER A 701 32.37 29.93 -24.73
C SER A 701 31.79 29.56 -23.35
N LEU A 702 32.56 29.72 -22.26
CA LEU A 702 32.13 29.27 -20.92
C LEU A 702 31.12 30.20 -20.23
N THR A 703 31.00 31.45 -20.67
CA THR A 703 30.07 32.45 -20.10
C THR A 703 28.84 32.71 -20.97
N ASP A 704 28.86 32.33 -22.25
CA ASP A 704 27.75 32.51 -23.20
C ASP A 704 26.90 31.24 -23.30
N VAL A 705 26.24 30.87 -22.20
CA VAL A 705 25.10 29.95 -22.29
C VAL A 705 23.88 30.80 -22.64
N PRO A 706 23.31 30.71 -23.86
CA PRO A 706 22.11 31.45 -24.19
C PRO A 706 21.00 31.01 -23.22
N LYS A 707 20.52 31.94 -22.41
CA LYS A 707 19.32 31.70 -21.59
C LYS A 707 18.19 31.34 -22.55
N ALA A 708 17.34 30.38 -22.16
CA ALA A 708 16.18 30.02 -22.97
C ALA A 708 15.37 31.29 -23.31
N VAL A 709 15.26 31.60 -24.60
CA VAL A 709 14.41 32.68 -25.10
C VAL A 709 12.96 32.27 -24.82
N ILE A 710 12.14 33.16 -24.24
CA ILE A 710 10.70 32.86 -24.12
C ILE A 710 10.15 32.88 -25.54
N PHE A 711 9.89 31.71 -26.08
CA PHE A 711 9.07 31.61 -27.27
C PHE A 711 7.61 31.68 -26.80
N ASN A 712 6.96 32.82 -27.01
CA ASN A 712 5.54 32.99 -26.68
C ASN A 712 4.77 33.08 -28.00
N GLU A 713 4.01 32.04 -28.33
CA GLU A 713 3.19 32.01 -29.53
C GLU A 713 1.71 32.30 -29.18
N PRO A 714 0.99 33.07 -30.02
CA PRO A 714 -0.42 33.33 -29.78
C PRO A 714 -1.25 32.06 -29.95
N PHE A 715 -2.24 31.86 -29.07
CA PHE A 715 -3.23 30.79 -29.19
C PHE A 715 -4.15 31.07 -30.38
N GLN A 716 -3.80 30.52 -31.54
CA GLN A 716 -4.63 30.54 -32.73
C GLN A 716 -5.52 29.28 -32.78
N ASP A 717 -6.78 29.47 -33.15
CA ASP A 717 -7.75 28.39 -33.27
C ASP A 717 -7.88 27.92 -34.73
N PHE A 718 -7.45 26.69 -35.00
CA PHE A 718 -7.57 26.03 -36.30
C PHE A 718 -8.78 25.07 -36.39
N SER A 719 -9.71 25.10 -35.44
CA SER A 719 -10.88 24.20 -35.40
C SER A 719 -11.71 24.16 -36.70
N HIS A 720 -11.74 25.27 -37.44
CA HIS A 720 -12.43 25.35 -38.73
C HIS A 720 -11.82 24.45 -39.84
N PHE A 721 -10.56 24.04 -39.72
CA PHE A 721 -9.92 23.10 -40.64
C PHE A 721 -10.39 21.65 -40.47
N ALA A 722 -11.09 21.32 -39.38
CA ALA A 722 -11.62 19.97 -39.15
C ALA A 722 -12.54 19.48 -40.27
N PHE A 723 -13.24 20.40 -40.95
CA PHE A 723 -14.18 20.11 -42.03
C PHE A 723 -13.61 20.35 -43.44
N LYS A 724 -12.35 20.77 -43.55
CA LYS A 724 -11.69 21.08 -44.82
C LYS A 724 -10.99 19.86 -45.43
N PRO A 725 -10.80 19.79 -46.75
CA PRO A 725 -10.14 18.65 -47.41
C PRO A 725 -8.65 18.52 -47.06
N THR A 726 -8.07 17.33 -47.26
CA THR A 726 -6.70 16.99 -46.83
C THR A 726 -5.62 17.91 -47.36
N TRP A 727 -5.69 18.28 -48.62
CA TRP A 727 -4.71 19.17 -49.24
C TRP A 727 -4.70 20.58 -48.61
N GLU A 728 -5.86 21.14 -48.22
CA GLU A 728 -5.91 22.45 -47.54
C GLU A 728 -5.27 22.42 -46.15
N ILE A 729 -5.40 21.30 -45.43
CA ILE A 729 -4.77 21.14 -44.11
C ILE A 729 -3.24 21.04 -44.26
N ILE A 730 -2.75 20.35 -45.30
CA ILE A 730 -1.31 20.24 -45.59
C ILE A 730 -0.71 21.60 -45.96
N ASP A 731 -1.38 22.36 -46.83
CA ASP A 731 -0.92 23.69 -47.20
C ASP A 731 -0.92 24.64 -46.00
N ALA A 732 -1.97 24.59 -45.15
CA ALA A 732 -1.99 25.34 -43.90
C ALA A 732 -0.87 24.92 -42.95
N PHE A 733 -0.55 23.62 -42.87
CA PHE A 733 0.54 23.11 -42.02
C PHE A 733 1.91 23.64 -42.46
N ARG A 734 2.15 23.74 -43.78
CA ARG A 734 3.38 24.31 -44.35
C ARG A 734 3.51 25.81 -44.12
N LEU A 735 2.39 26.55 -44.15
CA LEU A 735 2.36 28.00 -43.99
C LEU A 735 2.37 28.45 -42.52
N THR A 736 1.95 27.59 -41.59
CA THR A 736 1.90 27.93 -40.17
C THR A 736 3.31 27.94 -39.58
N GLU A 737 3.69 29.00 -38.87
CA GLU A 737 4.99 29.04 -38.18
C GLU A 737 4.91 28.50 -36.74
N GLY A 738 3.79 28.70 -36.06
CA GLY A 738 3.58 28.30 -34.67
C GLY A 738 3.44 26.78 -34.47
N TYR A 739 4.02 26.27 -33.39
CA TYR A 739 3.99 24.85 -33.04
C TYR A 739 2.60 24.39 -32.57
N TYR A 740 1.87 25.23 -31.84
CA TYR A 740 0.50 24.91 -31.42
C TYR A 740 -0.44 24.72 -32.61
N GLY A 741 -0.42 25.65 -33.58
CA GLY A 741 -1.22 25.53 -34.81
C GLY A 741 -0.86 24.29 -35.63
N LYS A 742 0.43 24.02 -35.81
CA LYS A 742 0.90 22.77 -36.44
C LYS A 742 0.39 21.52 -35.73
N SER A 743 0.39 21.52 -34.39
CA SER A 743 -0.10 20.37 -33.61
C SER A 743 -1.60 20.13 -33.82
N GLN A 744 -2.41 21.19 -33.93
CA GLN A 744 -3.85 21.07 -34.21
C GLN A 744 -4.10 20.52 -35.63
N LEU A 745 -3.39 21.03 -36.63
CA LEU A 745 -3.50 20.59 -38.02
C LEU A 745 -3.10 19.11 -38.18
N LEU A 746 -2.01 18.70 -37.54
CA LEU A 746 -1.60 17.29 -37.47
C LEU A 746 -2.64 16.43 -36.73
N GLY A 747 -3.29 16.96 -35.70
CA GLY A 747 -4.39 16.29 -35.01
C GLY A 747 -5.58 16.00 -35.94
N PHE A 748 -5.96 16.95 -36.80
CA PHE A 748 -7.02 16.72 -37.80
C PHE A 748 -6.60 15.70 -38.86
N LEU A 749 -5.35 15.76 -39.34
CA LEU A 749 -4.80 14.77 -40.28
C LEU A 749 -4.75 13.38 -39.65
N CYS A 750 -4.29 13.27 -38.40
CA CYS A 750 -4.24 12.02 -37.66
C CYS A 750 -5.63 11.39 -37.49
N LYS A 751 -6.67 12.19 -37.20
CA LYS A 751 -8.05 11.71 -37.08
C LYS A 751 -8.64 11.23 -38.40
N ARG A 752 -8.22 11.80 -39.54
CA ARG A 752 -8.78 11.47 -40.86
C ARG A 752 -7.99 10.38 -41.60
N GLU A 753 -6.66 10.50 -41.68
CA GLU A 753 -5.78 9.66 -42.51
C GLU A 753 -4.97 8.65 -41.67
N GLY A 754 -4.90 8.83 -40.35
CA GLY A 754 -4.13 7.99 -39.43
C GLY A 754 -2.65 8.42 -39.25
N TYR A 755 -1.95 7.73 -38.35
CA TYR A 755 -0.56 8.05 -37.96
C TYR A 755 0.48 7.84 -39.06
N ASN A 756 0.23 6.90 -39.96
CA ASN A 756 1.16 6.47 -41.00
C ASN A 756 1.04 7.32 -42.29
N PHE A 757 0.17 8.33 -42.30
CA PHE A 757 0.05 9.23 -43.43
C PHE A 757 1.30 10.11 -43.54
N ASN A 758 1.87 10.24 -44.74
CA ASN A 758 3.12 10.95 -44.96
C ASN A 758 2.91 12.39 -45.42
N ILE A 759 3.67 13.31 -44.83
CA ILE A 759 3.78 14.72 -45.20
C ILE A 759 5.27 15.00 -45.36
N ASP A 760 5.70 15.32 -46.58
CA ASP A 760 7.10 15.68 -46.89
C ASP A 760 8.10 14.63 -46.36
N ASP A 761 7.91 13.36 -46.78
CA ASP A 761 8.73 12.18 -46.44
C ASP A 761 8.76 11.73 -44.97
N LEU A 762 7.93 12.35 -44.11
CA LEU A 762 7.78 11.97 -42.72
C LEU A 762 6.33 11.61 -42.42
N SER A 763 6.14 10.59 -41.59
CA SER A 763 4.80 10.24 -41.10
C SER A 763 4.26 11.32 -40.15
N VAL A 764 2.92 11.44 -40.05
CA VAL A 764 2.25 12.28 -39.05
C VAL A 764 2.75 11.96 -37.64
N HIS A 765 3.01 10.68 -37.35
CA HIS A 765 3.58 10.25 -36.06
C HIS A 765 4.97 10.85 -35.79
N GLU A 766 5.88 10.80 -36.77
CA GLU A 766 7.22 11.37 -36.64
C GLU A 766 7.20 12.89 -36.50
N HIS A 767 6.32 13.57 -37.25
CA HIS A 767 6.10 15.01 -37.10
C HIS A 767 5.61 15.37 -35.69
N LEU A 768 4.65 14.61 -35.15
CA LEU A 768 4.15 14.81 -33.79
C LEU A 768 5.26 14.60 -32.74
N ILE A 769 6.09 13.56 -32.87
CA ILE A 769 7.22 13.32 -31.95
C ILE A 769 8.23 14.47 -32.01
N ARG A 770 8.58 14.93 -33.22
CA ARG A 770 9.54 16.04 -33.40
C ARG A 770 9.02 17.33 -32.79
N ILE A 771 7.76 17.68 -33.06
CA ILE A 771 7.11 18.86 -32.48
C ILE A 771 7.02 18.73 -30.96
N ASN A 772 6.64 17.56 -30.43
CA ASN A 772 6.55 17.34 -28.99
C ASN A 772 7.90 17.59 -28.28
N ARG A 773 8.99 17.04 -28.83
CA ARG A 773 10.35 17.25 -28.29
C ARG A 773 10.78 18.72 -28.36
N GLN A 774 10.59 19.37 -29.50
CA GLN A 774 10.95 20.80 -29.65
C GLN A 774 10.12 21.70 -28.74
N ALA A 775 8.80 21.46 -28.66
CA ALA A 775 7.89 22.17 -27.78
C ALA A 775 8.24 21.95 -26.30
N GLY A 776 8.71 20.76 -25.91
CA GLY A 776 9.21 20.46 -24.56
C GLY A 776 10.44 21.29 -24.19
N VAL A 777 11.44 21.33 -25.09
CA VAL A 777 12.65 22.16 -24.91
C VAL A 777 12.32 23.66 -24.83
N LEU A 778 11.37 24.11 -25.66
CA LEU A 778 10.88 25.50 -25.67
C LEU A 778 9.85 25.79 -24.57
N ARG A 779 9.36 24.77 -23.86
CA ARG A 779 8.38 24.84 -22.76
C ARG A 779 7.02 25.39 -23.18
N LEU A 780 6.59 25.04 -24.38
CA LEU A 780 5.26 25.32 -24.91
C LEU A 780 4.27 24.28 -24.39
N TRP A 781 3.89 24.40 -23.11
CA TRP A 781 3.14 23.37 -22.39
C TRP A 781 1.81 22.96 -23.02
N ALA A 782 1.09 23.91 -23.63
CA ALA A 782 -0.17 23.61 -24.31
C ALA A 782 0.05 22.73 -25.55
N THR A 783 1.06 23.05 -26.35
CA THR A 783 1.48 22.26 -27.53
C THR A 783 1.95 20.88 -27.13
N VAL A 784 2.79 20.80 -26.10
CA VAL A 784 3.29 19.53 -25.56
C VAL A 784 2.16 18.64 -25.06
N ARG A 785 1.20 19.19 -24.30
CA ARG A 785 0.01 18.45 -23.84
C ARG A 785 -0.86 17.98 -25.00
N HIS A 786 -1.04 18.83 -26.03
CA HIS A 786 -1.81 18.48 -27.21
C HIS A 786 -1.15 17.34 -27.99
N CYS A 787 0.15 17.45 -28.30
CA CYS A 787 0.92 16.39 -28.96
C CYS A 787 0.95 15.09 -28.13
N SER A 788 1.19 15.17 -26.82
CA SER A 788 1.24 13.99 -25.94
C SER A 788 -0.11 13.27 -25.89
N SER A 789 -1.21 14.02 -25.95
CA SER A 789 -2.56 13.44 -26.07
C SER A 789 -2.76 12.75 -27.41
N LEU A 790 -2.38 13.41 -28.50
CA LEU A 790 -2.45 12.84 -29.84
C LEU A 790 -1.54 11.62 -29.99
N LEU A 791 -0.44 11.52 -29.26
CA LEU A 791 0.44 10.34 -29.24
C LEU A 791 -0.02 9.25 -28.25
N GLN A 792 -1.09 9.50 -27.48
CA GLN A 792 -1.61 8.63 -26.42
C GLN A 792 -0.55 8.21 -25.39
N GLN A 793 0.37 9.13 -25.06
CA GLN A 793 1.47 8.88 -24.13
C GLN A 793 0.99 8.79 -22.68
N ILE A 794 1.40 7.75 -21.97
CA ILE A 794 1.06 7.56 -20.55
C ILE A 794 2.30 7.62 -19.67
N VAL A 795 2.14 8.11 -18.45
CA VAL A 795 3.22 8.13 -17.45
C VAL A 795 3.32 6.77 -16.76
N ASP A 796 4.50 6.16 -16.76
CA ASP A 796 4.72 4.85 -16.14
C ASP A 796 4.34 4.79 -14.64
N SER A 797 4.50 5.91 -13.93
CA SER A 797 4.22 6.02 -12.51
C SER A 797 2.74 6.24 -12.16
N ILE A 798 1.83 6.28 -13.14
CA ILE A 798 0.40 6.53 -12.88
C ILE A 798 -0.27 5.43 -12.05
N SER A 799 0.00 4.16 -12.36
CA SER A 799 -0.61 3.00 -11.68
C SER A 799 -0.28 2.94 -10.17
N PRO A 800 0.99 3.12 -9.74
CA PRO A 800 1.33 3.27 -8.32
C PRO A 800 0.61 4.44 -7.62
N ASN A 801 0.48 5.60 -8.26
CA ASN A 801 -0.18 6.77 -7.68
C ASN A 801 -1.69 6.55 -7.50
N ILE A 802 -2.35 5.90 -8.47
CA ILE A 802 -3.76 5.49 -8.34
C ILE A 802 -3.91 4.51 -7.17
N THR A 803 -3.04 3.50 -7.09
CA THR A 803 -3.07 2.51 -6.00
C THR A 803 -2.96 3.19 -4.63
N MET A 804 -2.07 4.19 -4.51
CA MET A 804 -1.92 4.97 -3.29
C MET A 804 -3.22 5.69 -2.89
N ILE A 805 -3.90 6.33 -3.85
CA ILE A 805 -5.21 6.98 -3.62
C ILE A 805 -6.24 5.95 -3.10
N LEU A 806 -6.34 4.78 -3.74
CA LEU A 806 -7.29 3.73 -3.36
C LEU A 806 -7.04 3.19 -1.95
N VAL A 807 -5.77 2.96 -1.62
CA VAL A 807 -5.36 2.39 -0.32
C VAL A 807 -5.66 3.34 0.84
N HIS A 808 -5.56 4.66 0.63
CA HIS A 808 -6.02 5.68 1.58
C HIS A 808 -7.56 5.74 1.71
N GLY A 809 -8.28 4.78 1.14
CA GLY A 809 -9.74 4.66 1.24
C GLY A 809 -10.48 5.69 0.40
N LYS A 810 -9.86 6.19 -0.66
CA LYS A 810 -10.47 7.15 -1.59
C LYS A 810 -10.83 6.45 -2.90
N GLN A 811 -11.80 6.96 -3.63
CA GLN A 811 -12.06 6.56 -5.02
C GLN A 811 -11.54 7.60 -6.00
N LEU A 812 -11.25 7.16 -7.23
CA LEU A 812 -10.80 8.03 -8.31
C LEU A 812 -11.76 7.94 -9.49
N THR A 813 -12.12 9.07 -10.09
CA THR A 813 -12.76 9.09 -11.41
C THR A 813 -12.06 9.97 -12.40
N VAL A 814 -12.09 9.52 -13.65
CA VAL A 814 -11.64 10.26 -14.82
C VAL A 814 -12.82 10.42 -15.78
N GLY A 815 -12.92 11.59 -16.40
CA GLY A 815 -14.07 11.97 -17.21
C GLY A 815 -14.23 13.48 -17.32
N VAL A 816 -15.05 13.89 -18.28
CA VAL A 816 -15.38 15.32 -18.52
C VAL A 816 -16.71 15.64 -17.84
N ILE A 817 -16.83 16.84 -17.26
CA ILE A 817 -18.03 17.28 -16.56
C ILE A 817 -19.25 17.21 -17.48
N GLY A 818 -20.36 16.65 -16.98
CA GLY A 818 -21.60 16.46 -17.74
C GLY A 818 -21.58 15.29 -18.73
N LYS A 819 -20.50 14.50 -18.76
CA LYS A 819 -20.37 13.25 -19.53
C LYS A 819 -20.20 12.05 -18.59
N GLU A 820 -20.12 10.87 -19.17
CA GLU A 820 -19.87 9.63 -18.43
C GLU A 820 -18.48 9.68 -17.77
N GLU A 821 -18.41 9.37 -16.47
CA GLU A 821 -17.16 9.25 -15.72
C GLU A 821 -16.82 7.78 -15.48
N VAL A 822 -15.56 7.41 -15.66
CA VAL A 822 -15.07 6.06 -15.33
C VAL A 822 -14.61 6.05 -13.88
N VAL A 823 -15.04 5.06 -13.12
CA VAL A 823 -14.60 4.83 -11.74
C VAL A 823 -13.45 3.85 -11.73
N PHE A 824 -12.32 4.27 -11.16
CA PHE A 824 -11.22 3.38 -10.82
C PHE A 824 -11.42 2.98 -9.37
N ASP A 825 -11.99 1.80 -9.15
CA ASP A 825 -12.28 1.20 -7.84
C ASP A 825 -11.26 0.13 -7.43
N LYS A 826 -10.50 -0.38 -8.40
CA LYS A 826 -9.40 -1.31 -8.23
C LYS A 826 -8.12 -0.79 -8.91
N PRO A 827 -6.94 -1.23 -8.48
CA PRO A 827 -5.70 -0.93 -9.19
C PRO A 827 -5.75 -1.49 -10.62
N MET A 828 -5.34 -0.68 -11.58
CA MET A 828 -5.31 -1.05 -12.99
C MET A 828 -3.88 -0.96 -13.54
N THR A 829 -3.63 -1.72 -14.61
CA THR A 829 -2.40 -1.65 -15.39
C THR A 829 -2.31 -0.34 -16.18
N PRO A 830 -1.10 0.15 -16.50
CA PRO A 830 -0.96 1.32 -17.37
C PRO A 830 -1.68 1.16 -18.72
N ALA A 831 -1.75 -0.05 -19.27
CA ALA A 831 -2.46 -0.30 -20.52
C ALA A 831 -3.98 -0.07 -20.39
N GLU A 832 -4.60 -0.59 -19.34
CA GLU A 832 -6.03 -0.36 -19.04
C GLU A 832 -6.32 1.12 -18.81
N ILE A 833 -5.48 1.81 -18.01
CA ILE A 833 -5.65 3.24 -17.73
C ILE A 833 -5.58 4.06 -19.01
N ARG A 834 -4.62 3.75 -19.90
CA ARG A 834 -4.49 4.41 -21.20
C ARG A 834 -5.77 4.27 -22.02
N VAL A 835 -6.32 3.05 -22.12
CA VAL A 835 -7.57 2.81 -22.85
C VAL A 835 -8.71 3.64 -22.27
N GLU A 836 -8.92 3.62 -20.95
CA GLU A 836 -10.00 4.37 -20.31
C GLU A 836 -9.84 5.89 -20.51
N MET A 837 -8.64 6.44 -20.32
CA MET A 837 -8.41 7.89 -20.42
C MET A 837 -8.61 8.41 -21.85
N TYR A 838 -8.03 7.73 -22.85
CA TYR A 838 -8.12 8.20 -24.24
C TYR A 838 -9.44 7.84 -24.92
N THR A 839 -10.20 6.85 -24.42
CA THR A 839 -11.52 6.53 -24.97
C THR A 839 -12.63 7.42 -24.37
N LYS A 840 -12.50 7.82 -23.10
CA LYS A 840 -13.58 8.50 -22.37
C LYS A 840 -13.37 10.01 -22.19
N VAL A 841 -12.11 10.48 -22.19
CA VAL A 841 -11.81 11.92 -22.00
C VAL A 841 -11.47 12.59 -23.32
N GLN A 842 -10.49 12.05 -24.06
CA GLN A 842 -9.95 12.65 -25.29
C GLN A 842 -11.01 13.04 -26.35
N PRO A 843 -12.10 12.26 -26.59
CA PRO A 843 -13.08 12.61 -27.61
C PRO A 843 -13.82 13.92 -27.32
N TYR A 844 -13.94 14.30 -26.04
CA TYR A 844 -14.59 15.53 -25.62
C TYR A 844 -13.59 16.67 -25.44
N ASP A 845 -12.40 16.38 -24.91
CA ASP A 845 -11.33 17.36 -24.75
C ASP A 845 -9.95 16.68 -24.85
N THR A 846 -9.21 17.05 -25.89
CA THR A 846 -7.90 16.48 -26.20
C THR A 846 -6.89 16.76 -25.09
N ILE A 847 -6.87 17.97 -24.50
CA ILE A 847 -5.83 18.36 -23.54
C ILE A 847 -6.15 17.84 -22.14
N GLN A 848 -7.44 17.79 -21.75
CA GLN A 848 -7.84 17.28 -20.44
C GLN A 848 -7.39 15.84 -20.19
N ALA A 849 -7.32 14.99 -21.21
CA ALA A 849 -6.81 13.62 -21.05
C ALA A 849 -5.40 13.58 -20.45
N VAL A 850 -4.54 14.55 -20.77
CA VAL A 850 -3.18 14.65 -20.25
C VAL A 850 -3.15 15.42 -18.92
N LEU A 851 -3.92 16.50 -18.79
CA LEU A 851 -4.02 17.25 -17.53
C LEU A 851 -4.58 16.39 -16.38
N GLN A 852 -5.55 15.52 -16.65
CA GLN A 852 -6.06 14.59 -15.64
C GLN A 852 -4.98 13.58 -15.21
N GLN A 853 -4.07 13.15 -16.11
CA GLN A 853 -2.93 12.31 -15.73
C GLN A 853 -1.98 13.06 -14.78
N GLU A 854 -1.66 14.32 -15.09
CA GLU A 854 -0.84 15.16 -14.21
C GLU A 854 -1.45 15.29 -12.81
N ILE A 855 -2.75 15.58 -12.73
CA ILE A 855 -3.43 15.75 -11.44
C ILE A 855 -3.51 14.43 -10.67
N VAL A 856 -3.72 13.30 -11.34
CA VAL A 856 -3.66 11.97 -10.69
C VAL A 856 -2.28 11.74 -10.05
N LEU A 857 -1.20 12.07 -10.76
CA LEU A 857 0.17 11.96 -10.23
C LEU A 857 0.39 12.88 -9.03
N TYR A 858 -0.05 14.14 -9.12
CA TYR A 858 0.10 15.08 -8.01
C TYR A 858 -0.76 14.69 -6.80
N CYS A 859 -2.00 14.26 -7.00
CA CYS A 859 -2.87 13.75 -5.93
C CYS A 859 -2.26 12.52 -5.26
N GLY A 860 -1.70 11.57 -6.03
CA GLY A 860 -1.02 10.40 -5.49
C GLY A 860 0.23 10.75 -4.66
N LYS A 861 1.06 11.68 -5.12
CA LYS A 861 2.21 12.19 -4.36
C LYS A 861 1.77 12.97 -3.10
N LEU A 862 0.72 13.79 -3.21
CA LEU A 862 0.23 14.61 -2.10
C LEU A 862 -0.46 13.79 -1.02
N ILE A 863 -1.26 12.78 -1.37
CA ILE A 863 -1.95 11.97 -0.35
C ILE A 863 -0.96 11.14 0.47
N ALA A 864 0.15 10.71 -0.13
CA ALA A 864 1.23 10.00 0.54
C ALA A 864 2.04 10.88 1.51
N THR A 865 2.20 12.18 1.20
CA THR A 865 3.02 13.11 2.00
C THR A 865 2.20 13.93 3.00
N ARG A 866 0.99 14.32 2.60
CA ARG A 866 0.05 15.18 3.32
C ARG A 866 -1.39 14.68 3.18
N PRO A 867 -1.73 13.54 3.83
CA PRO A 867 -3.08 12.98 3.77
C PRO A 867 -4.14 13.92 4.37
N ASP A 868 -3.74 14.86 5.23
CA ASP A 868 -4.57 15.91 5.83
C ASP A 868 -5.32 16.75 4.78
N LEU A 869 -4.69 16.98 3.62
CA LEU A 869 -5.28 17.76 2.53
C LEU A 869 -6.55 17.13 1.95
N PHE A 870 -6.67 15.81 2.06
CA PHE A 870 -7.77 15.00 1.52
C PHE A 870 -8.80 14.61 2.58
N ASN A 871 -8.69 15.17 3.80
CA ASN A 871 -9.69 14.95 4.83
C ASN A 871 -11.04 15.51 4.39
N GLY A 872 -12.07 14.68 4.54
CA GLY A 872 -13.42 15.00 4.08
C GLY A 872 -13.69 14.77 2.60
N ILE A 873 -12.70 14.40 1.79
CA ILE A 873 -12.93 14.07 0.37
C ILE A 873 -12.88 12.56 0.23
N LEU A 874 -13.94 11.89 -0.20
CA LEU A 874 -13.92 10.43 -0.40
C LEU A 874 -13.59 10.07 -1.85
N LYS A 875 -14.17 10.78 -2.82
CA LYS A 875 -13.98 10.52 -4.24
C LYS A 875 -13.30 11.70 -4.95
N LEU A 876 -12.15 11.43 -5.54
CA LEU A 876 -11.39 12.38 -6.36
C LEU A 876 -11.90 12.34 -7.79
N ARG A 877 -12.72 13.33 -8.16
CA ARG A 877 -13.25 13.47 -9.52
C ARG A 877 -12.38 14.42 -10.32
N MET A 878 -11.55 13.87 -11.22
CA MET A 878 -10.49 14.66 -11.87
C MET A 878 -11.02 15.82 -12.71
N GLY A 879 -12.15 15.64 -13.41
CA GLY A 879 -12.83 16.74 -14.11
C GLY A 879 -13.27 17.88 -13.19
N TRP A 880 -13.82 17.56 -12.01
CA TRP A 880 -14.26 18.58 -11.04
C TRP A 880 -13.10 19.24 -10.29
N ILE A 881 -12.00 18.52 -10.07
CA ILE A 881 -10.77 19.11 -9.53
C ILE A 881 -10.20 20.12 -10.53
N LEU A 882 -10.20 19.81 -11.83
CA LEU A 882 -9.82 20.76 -12.88
C LEU A 882 -10.70 22.02 -12.85
N GLN A 883 -12.01 21.84 -12.75
CA GLN A 883 -12.94 22.98 -12.61
C GLN A 883 -12.66 23.80 -11.35
N ALA A 884 -12.34 23.16 -10.23
CA ALA A 884 -11.99 23.85 -9.00
C ALA A 884 -10.68 24.65 -9.14
N ILE A 885 -9.69 24.14 -9.88
CA ILE A 885 -8.45 24.86 -10.22
C ILE A 885 -8.77 26.08 -11.09
N GLN A 886 -9.58 25.92 -12.14
CA GLN A 886 -9.98 27.03 -13.01
C GLN A 886 -10.70 28.14 -12.22
N LEU A 887 -11.64 27.77 -11.35
CA LEU A 887 -12.33 28.71 -10.46
C LEU A 887 -11.35 29.39 -9.48
N TYR A 888 -10.39 28.66 -8.94
CA TYR A 888 -9.39 29.24 -8.04
C TYR A 888 -8.47 30.24 -8.78
N MET A 889 -8.07 29.94 -10.02
CA MET A 889 -7.34 30.87 -10.88
C MET A 889 -8.15 32.13 -11.17
N GLU A 890 -9.46 31.99 -11.45
CA GLU A 890 -10.37 33.13 -11.67
C GLU A 890 -10.41 34.12 -10.53
N ILE A 891 -10.28 33.60 -9.31
CA ILE A 891 -10.43 34.38 -8.09
C ILE A 891 -9.09 34.98 -7.65
N MET A 892 -7.99 34.27 -7.84
CA MET A 892 -6.69 34.60 -7.25
C MET A 892 -5.73 35.31 -8.20
N GLN A 893 -5.94 35.23 -9.52
CA GLN A 893 -5.07 35.88 -10.52
C GLN A 893 -5.71 37.17 -11.06
N ASP A 894 -4.90 38.20 -11.27
CA ASP A 894 -5.32 39.43 -11.93
C ASP A 894 -5.71 39.15 -13.39
N LYS A 895 -6.79 39.79 -13.86
CA LYS A 895 -7.35 39.59 -15.21
C LYS A 895 -6.33 39.79 -16.35
N ASN A 896 -5.28 40.57 -16.12
CA ASN A 896 -4.28 40.93 -17.13
C ASN A 896 -3.11 39.94 -17.24
N GLU A 897 -2.93 39.02 -16.29
CA GLU A 897 -1.83 38.03 -16.28
C GLU A 897 -2.33 36.58 -16.43
N ARG A 898 -3.60 36.40 -16.76
CA ARG A 898 -4.28 35.11 -16.72
C ARG A 898 -3.91 34.23 -17.92
N LEU A 899 -2.99 33.29 -17.71
CA LEU A 899 -2.72 32.22 -18.66
C LEU A 899 -3.82 31.14 -18.57
N PRO A 900 -4.22 30.52 -19.70
CA PRO A 900 -5.09 29.35 -19.66
C PRO A 900 -4.37 28.18 -18.95
N ILE A 901 -5.12 27.27 -18.31
CA ILE A 901 -4.55 26.17 -17.51
C ILE A 901 -3.65 25.27 -18.37
N GLU A 902 -3.99 25.15 -19.65
CA GLU A 902 -3.28 24.41 -20.69
C GLU A 902 -1.89 24.98 -20.97
N ALA A 903 -1.68 26.28 -20.73
CA ALA A 903 -0.39 26.96 -20.89
C ALA A 903 0.45 27.00 -19.61
N CYS A 904 -0.15 26.70 -18.46
CA CYS A 904 0.56 26.74 -17.17
C CYS A 904 1.63 25.64 -17.12
N SER A 905 2.78 25.95 -16.51
CA SER A 905 3.81 24.93 -16.32
C SER A 905 3.30 23.80 -15.40
N PRO A 906 3.77 22.56 -15.57
CA PRO A 906 3.42 21.45 -14.68
C PRO A 906 3.60 21.78 -13.18
N SER A 907 4.67 22.49 -12.80
CA SER A 907 4.89 22.96 -11.43
C SER A 907 3.87 23.99 -10.96
N ASP A 908 3.39 24.88 -11.83
CA ASP A 908 2.33 25.82 -11.50
C ASP A 908 0.97 25.12 -11.35
N VAL A 909 0.65 24.14 -12.20
CA VAL A 909 -0.57 23.31 -12.05
C VAL A 909 -0.57 22.59 -10.70
N ARG A 910 0.57 22.00 -10.31
CA ARG A 910 0.73 21.36 -8.99
C ARG A 910 0.54 22.36 -7.84
N ARG A 911 1.08 23.58 -7.95
CA ARG A 911 0.91 24.64 -6.94
C ARG A 911 -0.55 25.09 -6.82
N LEU A 912 -1.24 25.23 -7.95
CA LEU A 912 -2.66 25.57 -7.99
C LEU A 912 -3.52 24.48 -7.33
N LEU A 913 -3.25 23.20 -7.63
CA LEU A 913 -3.91 22.06 -6.98
C LEU A 913 -3.73 22.10 -5.46
N GLN A 914 -2.50 22.32 -4.98
CA GLN A 914 -2.25 22.48 -3.54
C GLN A 914 -3.04 23.65 -2.94
N GLY A 915 -3.11 24.78 -3.64
CA GLY A 915 -3.91 25.94 -3.26
C GLY A 915 -5.39 25.59 -3.08
N VAL A 916 -5.98 24.89 -4.05
CA VAL A 916 -7.37 24.41 -4.03
C VAL A 916 -7.62 23.46 -2.86
N LEU A 917 -6.73 22.51 -2.62
CA LEU A 917 -6.87 21.55 -1.52
C LEU A 917 -6.69 22.21 -0.12
N CYS A 918 -6.02 23.36 -0.04
CA CYS A 918 -5.74 24.08 1.22
C CYS A 918 -6.77 25.16 1.57
N VAL A 919 -7.81 25.40 0.75
CA VAL A 919 -8.78 26.49 0.94
C VAL A 919 -9.40 26.52 2.34
N ASN A 920 -9.73 25.36 2.90
CA ASN A 920 -10.30 25.25 4.25
C ASN A 920 -9.27 25.22 5.40
N LEU A 921 -8.00 24.95 5.10
CA LEU A 921 -6.94 24.77 6.09
C LEU A 921 -6.18 26.08 6.37
N ASN A 922 -5.97 26.89 5.34
CA ASN A 922 -5.19 28.12 5.44
C ASN A 922 -6.11 29.31 5.76
N SER A 923 -5.96 29.86 6.98
CA SER A 923 -6.71 31.02 7.46
C SER A 923 -6.55 32.26 6.56
N GLU A 924 -5.37 32.47 5.97
CA GLU A 924 -5.12 33.55 5.03
C GLU A 924 -5.92 33.39 3.73
N THR A 925 -5.90 32.22 3.10
CA THR A 925 -6.70 31.94 1.89
C THR A 925 -8.18 32.04 2.19
N LYS A 926 -8.61 31.55 3.36
CA LYS A 926 -10.00 31.61 3.83
C LYS A 926 -10.49 33.05 4.01
N SER A 927 -9.62 33.98 4.35
CA SER A 927 -9.95 35.41 4.49
C SER A 927 -10.11 36.14 3.15
N LYS A 928 -9.43 35.64 2.09
CA LYS A 928 -9.46 36.22 0.74
C LYS A 928 -10.67 35.78 -0.09
N LEU A 929 -11.30 34.66 0.27
CA LEU A 929 -12.43 34.07 -0.46
C LEU A 929 -13.77 34.46 0.16
N SER A 930 -14.75 34.80 -0.67
CA SER A 930 -16.14 34.93 -0.21
C SER A 930 -16.72 33.58 0.20
N VAL A 931 -17.76 33.58 1.03
CA VAL A 931 -18.42 32.33 1.46
C VAL A 931 -18.98 31.57 0.25
N TYR A 932 -19.54 32.29 -0.73
CA TYR A 932 -20.01 31.71 -1.98
C TYR A 932 -18.89 31.02 -2.77
N GLN A 933 -17.77 31.71 -2.97
CA GLN A 933 -16.60 31.15 -3.69
C GLN A 933 -16.05 29.90 -2.99
N ARG A 934 -15.99 29.92 -1.66
CA ARG A 934 -15.57 28.76 -0.86
C ARG A 934 -16.53 27.58 -1.04
N ARG A 935 -17.84 27.81 -0.97
CA ARG A 935 -18.86 26.77 -1.20
C ARG A 935 -18.73 26.17 -2.60
N LYS A 936 -18.43 26.97 -3.62
CA LYS A 936 -18.24 26.49 -4.99
C LYS A 936 -17.02 25.58 -5.11
N ILE A 937 -15.86 25.99 -4.58
CA ILE A 937 -14.62 25.18 -4.62
C ILE A 937 -14.80 23.88 -3.82
N GLU A 938 -15.28 23.96 -2.58
CA GLU A 938 -15.46 22.78 -1.72
C GLU A 938 -16.59 21.86 -2.22
N GLY A 939 -17.58 22.42 -2.91
CA GLY A 939 -18.60 21.68 -3.65
C GLY A 939 -18.01 20.85 -4.79
N CYS A 940 -17.10 21.44 -5.60
CA CYS A 940 -16.40 20.70 -6.66
C CYS A 940 -15.56 19.56 -6.10
N LEU A 941 -14.96 19.74 -4.93
CA LEU A 941 -14.21 18.69 -4.22
C LEU A 941 -15.10 17.69 -3.48
N CYS A 942 -16.41 17.97 -3.36
CA CYS A 942 -17.35 17.22 -2.52
C CYS A 942 -16.83 17.01 -1.09
N ARG A 943 -16.17 18.02 -0.50
CA ARG A 943 -15.58 17.89 0.83
C ARG A 943 -16.66 17.93 1.91
N VAL A 944 -16.67 16.92 2.78
CA VAL A 944 -17.59 16.77 3.91
C VAL A 944 -16.88 16.79 5.27
N PRO A 945 -17.57 17.10 6.38
CA PRO A 945 -17.03 16.91 7.73
C PRO A 945 -16.64 15.44 8.02
N THR A 946 -15.66 15.20 8.90
CA THR A 946 -15.16 13.85 9.21
C THR A 946 -16.23 12.90 9.76
N THR A 947 -17.20 13.42 10.50
CA THR A 947 -18.34 12.65 11.04
C THR A 947 -19.57 12.68 10.13
N PHE A 948 -19.44 13.12 8.87
CA PHE A 948 -20.60 13.31 8.00
C PHE A 948 -21.32 11.99 7.69
N TYR A 949 -20.59 10.98 7.21
CA TYR A 949 -21.22 9.70 6.87
C TYR A 949 -21.86 9.04 8.10
N SER A 950 -21.21 9.09 9.26
CA SER A 950 -21.83 8.57 10.48
C SER A 950 -23.09 9.33 10.87
N ARG A 951 -23.10 10.66 10.74
CA ARG A 951 -24.30 11.47 10.92
C ARG A 951 -25.42 11.08 9.96
N VAL A 952 -25.11 10.88 8.67
CA VAL A 952 -26.09 10.44 7.67
C VAL A 952 -26.65 9.06 8.00
N TRP A 953 -25.82 8.13 8.48
CA TRP A 953 -26.28 6.82 8.95
C TRP A 953 -27.29 6.94 10.10
N HIS A 954 -27.04 7.82 11.07
CA HIS A 954 -27.99 8.08 12.15
C HIS A 954 -29.30 8.71 11.67
N VAL A 955 -29.23 9.62 10.69
CA VAL A 955 -30.44 10.17 10.04
C VAL A 955 -31.21 9.05 9.35
N LEU A 956 -30.52 8.20 8.57
CA LEU A 956 -31.14 7.09 7.84
C LEU A 956 -31.84 6.07 8.75
N LYS A 957 -31.27 5.79 9.94
CA LYS A 957 -31.92 4.95 10.97
C LYS A 957 -33.26 5.51 11.44
N LYS A 958 -33.42 6.84 11.42
CA LYS A 958 -34.60 7.57 11.92
C LYS A 958 -35.54 8.03 10.81
N THR A 959 -35.30 7.62 9.56
CA THR A 959 -36.18 7.87 8.40
C THR A 959 -36.66 6.55 7.78
N PRO A 960 -37.94 6.16 7.94
CA PRO A 960 -38.47 4.88 7.49
C PRO A 960 -38.27 4.62 5.99
N ASP A 961 -38.57 5.60 5.15
CA ASP A 961 -38.46 5.49 3.68
C ASP A 961 -37.10 5.96 3.13
N GLY A 962 -36.21 6.45 4.00
CA GLY A 962 -34.88 6.92 3.63
C GLY A 962 -34.77 8.44 3.40
N ILE A 963 -33.79 8.85 2.59
CA ILE A 963 -33.41 10.24 2.33
C ILE A 963 -33.49 10.50 0.83
N MET A 964 -34.13 11.59 0.40
CA MET A 964 -34.26 11.97 -1.01
C MET A 964 -33.52 13.28 -1.29
N VAL A 965 -32.68 13.28 -2.33
CA VAL A 965 -31.92 14.45 -2.81
C VAL A 965 -31.92 14.45 -4.33
N ALA A 966 -32.28 15.58 -4.96
CA ALA A 966 -32.35 15.78 -6.40
C ALA A 966 -33.08 14.63 -7.13
N GLY A 967 -34.22 14.18 -6.57
CA GLY A 967 -35.03 13.09 -7.11
C GLY A 967 -34.45 11.67 -6.94
N LYS A 968 -33.27 11.50 -6.31
CA LYS A 968 -32.68 10.20 -6.00
C LYS A 968 -32.87 9.86 -4.52
N MET A 969 -33.40 8.66 -4.28
CA MET A 969 -33.66 8.15 -2.93
C MET A 969 -32.51 7.24 -2.47
N LEU A 970 -31.98 7.51 -1.29
CA LEU A 970 -31.19 6.59 -0.49
C LEU A 970 -32.15 5.88 0.48
N PRO A 971 -32.59 4.65 0.16
CA PRO A 971 -33.60 3.97 0.97
C PRO A 971 -32.98 3.48 2.28
N ARG A 972 -33.79 3.38 3.35
CA ARG A 972 -33.35 2.80 4.62
C ARG A 972 -33.00 1.32 4.47
N GLU A 973 -33.92 0.56 3.89
CA GLU A 973 -33.71 -0.83 3.49
C GLU A 973 -33.65 -0.91 1.96
N PRO A 974 -32.67 -1.61 1.36
CA PRO A 974 -31.77 -2.57 1.98
C PRO A 974 -30.42 -1.98 2.47
N THR A 975 -30.26 -0.66 2.55
CA THR A 975 -28.96 -0.04 2.90
C THR A 975 -28.46 -0.47 4.28
N LEU A 976 -29.32 -0.42 5.31
CA LEU A 976 -28.96 -0.81 6.68
C LEU A 976 -28.77 -2.32 6.86
N SER A 977 -29.40 -3.14 6.02
CA SER A 977 -29.20 -4.59 6.02
C SER A 977 -27.93 -5.00 5.30
N ASN A 978 -27.65 -4.39 4.14
CA ASN A 978 -26.50 -4.76 3.31
C ASN A 978 -25.17 -4.22 3.84
N MET A 979 -25.17 -3.06 4.51
CA MET A 979 -23.94 -2.34 4.84
C MET A 979 -23.77 -2.13 6.35
N THR A 980 -22.61 -1.65 6.77
CA THR A 980 -22.36 -1.18 8.14
C THR A 980 -21.87 0.26 8.19
N LEU A 981 -22.07 0.92 9.32
CA LEU A 981 -21.66 2.31 9.60
C LEU A 981 -20.19 2.61 9.23
N SER A 982 -19.30 1.65 9.44
CA SER A 982 -17.85 1.81 9.23
C SER A 982 -17.36 1.39 7.84
N GLU A 983 -18.25 0.92 6.96
CA GLU A 983 -17.88 0.46 5.62
C GLU A 983 -17.76 1.61 4.62
N LEU A 984 -16.80 1.49 3.70
CA LEU A 984 -16.60 2.44 2.62
C LEU A 984 -17.82 2.47 1.68
N ASN A 985 -18.44 1.31 1.44
CA ASN A 985 -19.58 1.17 0.52
C ASN A 985 -20.78 2.04 0.90
N PHE A 986 -21.10 2.15 2.19
CA PHE A 986 -22.16 3.05 2.64
C PHE A 986 -21.82 4.52 2.33
N SER A 987 -20.58 4.92 2.60
CA SER A 987 -20.12 6.28 2.33
C SER A 987 -20.19 6.60 0.82
N LEU A 988 -19.90 5.61 -0.03
CA LEU A 988 -20.01 5.72 -1.48
C LEU A 988 -21.45 5.84 -1.98
N GLU A 989 -22.42 5.15 -1.35
CA GLU A 989 -23.84 5.34 -1.68
C GLU A 989 -24.35 6.74 -1.33
N VAL A 990 -23.90 7.27 -0.18
CA VAL A 990 -24.21 8.66 0.20
C VAL A 990 -23.63 9.64 -0.83
N GLU A 991 -22.41 9.43 -1.31
CA GLU A 991 -21.84 10.27 -2.38
C GLU A 991 -22.53 10.09 -3.73
N ARG A 992 -22.96 8.87 -4.09
CA ARG A 992 -23.77 8.63 -5.31
C ARG A 992 -25.09 9.37 -5.27
N MET A 993 -25.66 9.61 -4.09
CA MET A 993 -26.83 10.46 -3.90
C MET A 993 -26.46 11.94 -4.13
N LEU A 994 -25.35 12.43 -3.55
CA LEU A 994 -24.89 13.82 -3.73
C LEU A 994 -24.45 14.14 -5.17
N HIS A 995 -23.95 13.16 -5.92
CA HIS A 995 -23.46 13.32 -7.29
C HIS A 995 -24.51 13.89 -8.26
N ASN A 996 -25.79 13.63 -8.03
CA ASN A 996 -26.87 14.06 -8.92
C ASN A 996 -27.10 15.58 -8.91
N ILE A 997 -26.48 16.30 -7.96
CA ILE A 997 -26.57 17.75 -7.86
C ILE A 997 -25.60 18.37 -8.88
N ALA A 998 -26.12 19.19 -9.78
CA ALA A 998 -25.33 19.87 -10.81
C ALA A 998 -24.50 21.06 -10.25
N GLU A 999 -25.02 21.77 -9.26
CA GLU A 999 -24.42 23.00 -8.73
C GLU A 999 -23.54 22.73 -7.50
N PRO A 1000 -22.23 23.02 -7.55
CA PRO A 1000 -21.30 22.77 -6.44
C PRO A 1000 -21.70 23.43 -5.10
N GLU A 1001 -22.15 24.68 -5.15
CA GLU A 1001 -22.59 25.42 -3.97
C GLU A 1001 -23.81 24.79 -3.28
N TYR A 1002 -24.71 24.17 -4.06
CA TYR A 1002 -25.89 23.49 -3.53
C TYR A 1002 -25.52 22.20 -2.78
N ILE A 1003 -24.50 21.46 -3.26
CA ILE A 1003 -23.96 20.28 -2.56
C ILE A 1003 -23.56 20.65 -1.12
N GLN A 1004 -22.89 21.79 -0.94
CA GLN A 1004 -22.48 22.23 0.39
C GLN A 1004 -23.67 22.58 1.31
N ILE A 1005 -24.74 23.17 0.77
CA ILE A 1005 -25.96 23.44 1.54
C ILE A 1005 -26.67 22.14 1.95
N VAL A 1006 -26.70 21.14 1.07
CA VAL A 1006 -27.23 19.80 1.39
C VAL A 1006 -26.42 19.15 2.53
N ILE A 1007 -25.09 19.23 2.48
CA ILE A 1007 -24.20 18.72 3.53
C ILE A 1007 -24.47 19.43 4.87
N GLU A 1008 -24.58 20.77 4.86
CA GLU A 1008 -24.91 21.58 6.03
C GLU A 1008 -26.27 21.16 6.64
N LEU A 1009 -27.29 21.00 5.80
CA LEU A 1009 -28.63 20.59 6.23
C LEU A 1009 -28.64 19.20 6.88
N LEU A 1010 -28.02 18.19 6.25
CA LEU A 1010 -27.95 16.84 6.82
C LEU A 1010 -27.21 16.81 8.16
N CYS A 1011 -26.20 17.66 8.34
CA CYS A 1011 -25.54 17.83 9.64
C CYS A 1011 -26.47 18.45 10.69
N VAL A 1012 -27.27 19.45 10.31
CA VAL A 1012 -28.26 20.08 11.21
C VAL A 1012 -29.34 19.08 11.61
N VAL A 1013 -29.89 18.33 10.66
CA VAL A 1013 -30.90 17.28 10.91
C VAL A 1013 -30.34 16.23 11.87
N SER A 1014 -29.14 15.73 11.61
CA SER A 1014 -28.48 14.76 12.50
C SER A 1014 -28.29 15.31 13.92
N THR A 1015 -27.87 16.57 14.05
CA THR A 1015 -27.69 17.21 15.36
C THR A 1015 -29.00 17.35 16.13
N ILE A 1016 -30.10 17.68 15.45
CA ILE A 1016 -31.43 17.77 16.05
C ILE A 1016 -31.91 16.38 16.52
N LEU A 1017 -31.77 15.36 15.69
CA LEU A 1017 -32.16 13.98 16.05
C LEU A 1017 -31.29 13.39 17.17
N GLN A 1018 -30.00 13.70 17.22
CA GLN A 1018 -29.11 13.23 18.29
C GLN A 1018 -29.45 13.87 19.65
N ARG A 1019 -29.89 15.13 19.66
CA ARG A 1019 -30.33 15.82 20.89
C ARG A 1019 -31.72 15.41 21.36
N ASN A 1020 -32.55 14.87 20.47
CA ASN A 1020 -33.95 14.52 20.72
C ASN A 1020 -34.20 13.09 20.18
N PRO A 1021 -33.71 12.04 20.86
CA PRO A 1021 -33.75 10.65 20.38
C PRO A 1021 -35.16 10.08 20.18
N GLU A 1022 -36.16 10.67 20.84
CA GLU A 1022 -37.59 10.38 20.70
C GLU A 1022 -38.18 10.77 19.33
N LEU A 1023 -37.48 11.61 18.57
CA LEU A 1023 -37.91 12.06 17.24
C LEU A 1023 -37.51 11.04 16.16
N SER A 1024 -38.47 10.60 15.34
CA SER A 1024 -38.28 9.87 14.07
C SER A 1024 -39.26 10.31 12.97
N PHE A 1025 -38.76 10.58 11.76
CA PHE A 1025 -39.62 10.99 10.65
C PHE A 1025 -40.65 9.90 10.31
N LYS A 1026 -41.87 10.25 9.91
CA LYS A 1026 -42.87 9.27 9.45
C LYS A 1026 -42.67 8.81 8.00
N ARG A 1027 -42.03 9.64 7.18
CA ARG A 1027 -41.83 9.43 5.74
C ARG A 1027 -40.37 9.71 5.33
N SER A 1028 -40.08 9.61 4.04
CA SER A 1028 -38.77 10.00 3.49
C SER A 1028 -38.44 11.46 3.78
N LEU A 1029 -37.17 11.73 4.13
CA LEU A 1029 -36.66 13.09 4.26
C LEU A 1029 -36.37 13.67 2.87
N ASP A 1030 -37.24 14.57 2.38
CA ASP A 1030 -37.00 15.34 1.17
C ASP A 1030 -36.14 16.58 1.48
N VAL A 1031 -34.87 16.49 1.11
CA VAL A 1031 -33.87 17.53 1.38
C VAL A 1031 -34.13 18.79 0.54
N ASP A 1032 -34.60 18.65 -0.71
CA ASP A 1032 -34.84 19.78 -1.60
C ASP A 1032 -36.03 20.62 -1.12
N LYS A 1033 -37.09 19.96 -0.64
CA LYS A 1033 -38.24 20.63 -0.01
C LYS A 1033 -37.79 21.46 1.20
N MET A 1034 -36.90 20.91 2.03
CA MET A 1034 -36.38 21.59 3.23
C MET A 1034 -35.52 22.80 2.88
N ILE A 1035 -34.62 22.67 1.89
CA ILE A 1035 -33.80 23.80 1.44
C ILE A 1035 -34.69 24.91 0.86
N ASN A 1036 -35.67 24.56 0.02
CA ASN A 1036 -36.63 25.53 -0.53
C ASN A 1036 -37.46 26.23 0.55
N ALA A 1037 -37.87 25.53 1.61
CA ALA A 1037 -38.55 26.13 2.74
C ALA A 1037 -37.65 27.13 3.48
N SER A 1038 -36.39 26.76 3.72
CA SER A 1038 -35.40 27.64 4.35
C SER A 1038 -35.13 28.91 3.52
N PHE A 1039 -35.02 28.75 2.20
CA PHE A 1039 -34.82 29.85 1.26
C PHE A 1039 -36.01 30.80 1.23
N LYS A 1040 -37.24 30.29 1.23
CA LYS A 1040 -38.46 31.12 1.33
C LYS A 1040 -38.53 31.93 2.63
N MET A 1041 -38.04 31.36 3.75
CA MET A 1041 -37.96 32.10 5.03
C MET A 1041 -36.91 33.21 4.96
N PHE A 1042 -35.72 32.91 4.42
CA PHE A 1042 -34.67 33.90 4.20
C PHE A 1042 -35.14 35.04 3.28
N GLN A 1043 -35.81 34.72 2.17
CA GLN A 1043 -36.37 35.72 1.25
C GLN A 1043 -37.42 36.60 1.92
N LYS A 1044 -38.25 36.05 2.82
CA LYS A 1044 -39.25 36.82 3.58
C LYS A 1044 -38.59 37.78 4.57
N ASP A 1045 -37.56 37.35 5.26
CA ASP A 1045 -36.85 38.18 6.25
C ASP A 1045 -36.03 39.29 5.56
N LEU A 1046 -35.38 38.99 4.42
CA LEU A 1046 -34.72 39.99 3.56
C LEU A 1046 -35.68 41.07 3.03
N LYS A 1047 -36.93 40.71 2.76
CA LYS A 1047 -37.96 41.67 2.32
C LYS A 1047 -38.50 42.52 3.48
N LYS A 1048 -38.31 42.11 4.75
CA LYS A 1048 -38.75 42.84 5.95
C LYS A 1048 -37.68 43.78 6.49
N ASP A 1049 -36.41 43.39 6.42
CA ASP A 1049 -35.27 44.22 6.84
C ASP A 1049 -34.89 45.22 5.73
N ALA A 1050 -35.62 46.33 5.64
CA ALA A 1050 -35.28 47.45 4.77
C ALA A 1050 -34.02 48.20 5.25
N LYS A 1051 -32.84 47.63 4.99
CA LYS A 1051 -31.55 48.35 4.88
C LYS A 1051 -30.80 47.87 3.64
N LEU A 1052 -31.27 48.30 2.47
CA LEU A 1052 -30.53 48.20 1.21
C LEU A 1052 -29.53 49.37 1.12
N PRO A 1053 -28.22 49.14 0.86
CA PRO A 1053 -27.46 50.11 0.09
C PRO A 1053 -27.99 50.10 -1.36
N GLN A 1054 -28.33 51.29 -1.87
CA GLN A 1054 -28.91 51.56 -3.19
C GLN A 1054 -27.96 51.28 -4.39
N SER A 1055 -27.15 50.23 -4.34
CA SER A 1055 -26.27 49.88 -5.47
C SER A 1055 -26.34 48.39 -5.78
N ALA A 1056 -26.85 48.11 -6.98
CA ALA A 1056 -26.92 46.86 -7.75
C ALA A 1056 -28.30 46.16 -7.82
N ASP A 1057 -28.78 46.05 -9.05
CA ASP A 1057 -30.06 45.48 -9.51
C ASP A 1057 -30.35 44.04 -9.01
N LEU A 1058 -31.04 43.90 -7.89
CA LEU A 1058 -31.54 42.62 -7.36
C LEU A 1058 -33.00 42.33 -7.79
N LYS A 1059 -33.29 42.33 -9.10
CA LYS A 1059 -34.66 42.07 -9.64
C LYS A 1059 -34.91 40.63 -10.16
N GLY A 1060 -34.11 39.63 -9.76
CA GLY A 1060 -34.32 38.23 -10.18
C GLY A 1060 -34.16 37.21 -9.05
N GLU A 1061 -34.93 36.11 -9.09
CA GLU A 1061 -34.84 35.00 -8.11
C GLU A 1061 -33.41 34.44 -7.97
N THR A 1062 -32.66 34.39 -9.08
CA THR A 1062 -31.27 33.94 -9.14
C THR A 1062 -30.32 34.82 -8.30
N ASN A 1063 -30.54 36.14 -8.23
CA ASN A 1063 -29.69 37.04 -7.46
C ASN A 1063 -29.95 36.92 -5.94
N ILE A 1064 -31.17 36.56 -5.53
CA ILE A 1064 -31.51 36.31 -4.12
C ILE A 1064 -30.92 34.97 -3.65
N MET A 1065 -30.92 33.95 -4.52
CA MET A 1065 -30.30 32.65 -4.25
C MET A 1065 -28.79 32.78 -4.04
N ASN A 1066 -28.12 33.58 -4.88
CA ASN A 1066 -26.71 33.91 -4.70
C ASN A 1066 -26.45 34.65 -3.36
N ALA A 1067 -27.35 35.53 -2.92
CA ALA A 1067 -27.23 36.18 -1.62
C ALA A 1067 -27.38 35.19 -0.44
N PHE A 1068 -28.25 34.20 -0.56
CA PHE A 1068 -28.37 33.11 0.42
C PHE A 1068 -27.09 32.27 0.49
N PHE A 1069 -26.55 31.88 -0.66
CA PHE A 1069 -25.30 31.12 -0.74
C PHE A 1069 -24.06 31.92 -0.31
N ASN A 1070 -24.10 33.25 -0.39
CA ASN A 1070 -23.02 34.11 0.09
C ASN A 1070 -23.14 34.47 1.58
N SER A 1071 -24.27 34.16 2.22
CA SER A 1071 -24.48 34.46 3.64
C SER A 1071 -23.60 33.59 4.55
N PRO A 1072 -23.18 34.09 5.74
CA PRO A 1072 -22.39 33.32 6.69
C PRO A 1072 -23.06 31.99 7.07
N THR A 1073 -22.24 30.96 7.34
CA THR A 1073 -22.72 29.61 7.69
C THR A 1073 -23.63 29.63 8.93
N SER A 1074 -23.39 30.50 9.91
CA SER A 1074 -24.28 30.66 11.08
C SER A 1074 -25.69 31.11 10.70
N THR A 1075 -25.80 32.02 9.73
CA THR A 1075 -27.09 32.52 9.23
C THR A 1075 -27.82 31.43 8.45
N THR A 1076 -27.14 30.78 7.50
CA THR A 1076 -27.75 29.71 6.68
C THR A 1076 -28.21 28.54 7.54
N THR A 1077 -27.37 28.08 8.47
CA THR A 1077 -27.73 26.99 9.42
C THR A 1077 -28.90 27.35 10.32
N GLY A 1078 -29.05 28.61 10.73
CA GLY A 1078 -30.22 29.09 11.48
C GLY A 1078 -31.52 28.92 10.69
N TYR A 1079 -31.53 29.29 9.40
CA TYR A 1079 -32.71 29.08 8.53
C TYR A 1079 -32.98 27.61 8.22
N LEU A 1080 -31.92 26.81 8.02
CA LEU A 1080 -32.05 25.36 7.84
C LEU A 1080 -32.65 24.70 9.09
N ALA A 1081 -32.16 25.06 10.29
CA ALA A 1081 -32.70 24.55 11.55
C ALA A 1081 -34.17 24.94 11.75
N ARG A 1082 -34.55 26.19 11.46
CA ARG A 1082 -35.95 26.64 11.50
C ARG A 1082 -36.84 25.85 10.55
N ALA A 1083 -36.37 25.56 9.33
CA ALA A 1083 -37.11 24.75 8.37
C ALA A 1083 -37.30 23.32 8.87
N VAL A 1084 -36.24 22.68 9.39
CA VAL A 1084 -36.30 21.32 9.95
C VAL A 1084 -37.25 21.27 11.15
N VAL A 1085 -37.15 22.20 12.09
CA VAL A 1085 -38.04 22.27 13.26
C VAL A 1085 -39.48 22.50 12.83
N ASN A 1086 -39.74 23.40 11.87
CA ASN A 1086 -41.10 23.63 11.38
C ASN A 1086 -41.68 22.40 10.70
N GLU A 1087 -40.90 21.65 9.92
CA GLU A 1087 -41.37 20.38 9.34
C GLU A 1087 -41.65 19.34 10.43
N ILE A 1088 -40.80 19.26 11.46
CA ILE A 1088 -41.01 18.41 12.64
C ILE A 1088 -42.31 18.80 13.38
N LEU A 1089 -42.58 20.09 13.53
CA LEU A 1089 -43.74 20.64 14.25
C LEU A 1089 -45.06 20.64 13.45
N GLN A 1090 -45.01 20.82 12.12
CA GLN A 1090 -46.20 20.97 11.26
C GLN A 1090 -46.83 19.64 10.82
N GLY A 1091 -46.16 18.52 11.11
CA GLY A 1091 -46.76 17.19 11.06
C GLY A 1091 -46.02 16.22 10.16
N ASP A 1092 -45.19 15.37 10.77
CA ASP A 1092 -44.98 13.98 10.35
C ASP A 1092 -44.05 13.22 11.33
N MET A 1093 -44.40 13.22 12.62
CA MET A 1093 -43.70 12.46 13.68
C MET A 1093 -44.67 11.68 14.57
N GLY A 1094 -44.42 10.39 14.75
CA GLY A 1094 -45.07 9.56 15.77
C GLY A 1094 -44.11 9.39 16.93
N VAL A 1095 -44.61 9.30 18.17
CA VAL A 1095 -43.79 8.93 19.33
C VAL A 1095 -43.37 7.49 19.13
N GLY A 1096 -42.12 7.25 18.74
CA GLY A 1096 -41.57 5.90 18.67
C GLY A 1096 -41.42 5.35 20.09
N VAL A 1097 -41.99 4.18 20.36
CA VAL A 1097 -41.75 3.44 21.60
C VAL A 1097 -40.24 3.15 21.65
N ALA A 1098 -39.53 3.77 22.59
CA ALA A 1098 -38.11 3.54 22.79
C ALA A 1098 -37.90 2.13 23.35
N ASN A 1099 -37.21 1.27 22.62
CA ASN A 1099 -36.58 0.09 23.23
C ASN A 1099 -35.49 0.60 24.17
N GLN A 1100 -35.63 0.31 25.46
CA GLN A 1100 -34.78 0.81 26.55
C GLN A 1100 -33.37 0.19 26.60
N GLU A 1101 -32.96 -0.61 25.60
CA GLU A 1101 -31.74 -1.44 25.69
C GLU A 1101 -30.45 -0.78 25.16
N GLU A 1102 -30.50 0.36 24.47
CA GLU A 1102 -29.30 0.92 23.80
C GLU A 1102 -28.47 1.93 24.63
N PHE A 1103 -28.75 2.10 25.93
CA PHE A 1103 -28.06 3.09 26.77
C PHE A 1103 -26.59 2.75 27.13
N ALA A 1104 -26.10 1.54 26.88
CA ALA A 1104 -24.76 1.12 27.32
C ALA A 1104 -23.61 1.37 26.31
N LEU A 1105 -23.89 1.73 25.05
CA LEU A 1105 -22.85 1.82 24.00
C LEU A 1105 -22.44 3.26 23.60
N SER A 1106 -23.12 4.30 24.12
CA SER A 1106 -22.86 5.69 23.71
C SER A 1106 -21.83 6.43 24.57
N GLU A 1107 -21.48 5.94 25.76
CA GLU A 1107 -20.55 6.64 26.66
C GLU A 1107 -19.05 6.45 26.37
N MET A 1108 -18.64 5.55 25.48
CA MET A 1108 -17.20 5.32 25.20
C MET A 1108 -16.65 6.04 23.96
N CYS A 1109 -17.40 6.94 23.32
CA CYS A 1109 -16.96 7.67 22.12
C CYS A 1109 -16.58 9.14 22.36
N ASN A 1110 -16.20 9.49 23.59
CA ASN A 1110 -15.50 10.73 23.90
C ASN A 1110 -14.17 10.38 24.57
N ILE A 1111 -13.11 10.22 23.77
CA ILE A 1111 -11.73 10.65 24.05
C ILE A 1111 -10.99 10.62 22.69
N THR A 1112 -10.74 11.84 22.19
CA THR A 1112 -9.82 12.29 21.11
C THR A 1112 -9.85 11.65 19.73
#